data_AF-A0A4P6ZHM1-F1
#
_entry.id   AF-A0A4P6ZHM1-F1
#
_cell.length_a   1.000
_cell.length_b   1.000
_cell.length_c   1.000
_cell.angle_alpha   90.00
_cell.angle_beta   90.00
_cell.angle_gamma   90.00
#
_symmetry.space_group_name_H-M   'P 1'
#
loop_
_entity.id
_entity.type
_entity.pdbx_description
1 polymer ?
#
loop_
_entity_poly.entity_id
_entity_poly.type
_entity_poly.pdbx_seq_one_letter_code
_entity_poly.pdbx_strand_id
1 'polypeptide(L)'
;MGVIFRHREGFSTVLTKYFSFKNETKSLDPLIELLTSIRSEDFHEVLDFLRENHEVIENLGYYIRNLFEGKPFNLSLTEANILSENAFYPELKKRLLDKILPSVENEETIWYLVDTVSVRPKVDLAFFRNLQKESLDEIFRLLKVDRYILKRSVKNELLFSLNILCWRIIGNALDVQVMNMAPEYRNFDNPFLAMQNEIDLLNLSYKENPDFILTSKDVNYKQIKVLMQQCLDFVALAFKNSSKYGISGKINQSLMKIRQQLERMSDILSVMIFDKEEDVLKNSKRLFFKILEYKSHKNNLRELISDSTRLKSHLITNHTAETGSHYITSTSKDYMSMFWRASGGGVIVGALCVLKLLYGYIPGSDFSHAFYYAFNYAMGFIMIYLMNYTLATKQPAMTAATMAKVLSEGENTRKNYVDFAHLVSRLFRSQFIAFVGNVLLAFPIALAIIYGMDVIFKQNFAVEKSATLLRDLDPVQSKAIFHACIAGFFLFISGIISGNVGNSSVFYHIPKRIEKNPFLNYFVGKNTAKGLSEYYAKNWAGIISNFWFGIFLGITGPIGLFFGLDLDIRHITFASGNFALGLYGADFSVSSATFWISFVTVFLIGFFNFAVSFGLSMILAFRSRKVNFGEVKEIYREIFRYFMKNPLRFFLPIRSELDTSTKEMVDNTVITKPEDQ
;
A
#
# COMPACT_ATOMS: atom_id res chain seq x y z
N MET A 1 -4.40 -38.47 -9.57
CA MET A 1 -3.91 -38.55 -10.96
C MET A 1 -2.42 -38.23 -10.93
N GLY A 2 -1.58 -39.21 -11.22
CA GLY A 2 -0.13 -39.12 -11.02
C GLY A 2 0.53 -38.05 -11.90
N VAL A 3 1.38 -37.23 -11.31
CA VAL A 3 2.26 -36.29 -12.03
C VAL A 3 3.35 -37.13 -12.69
N ILE A 4 3.14 -37.47 -13.96
CA ILE A 4 4.14 -38.14 -14.80
C ILE A 4 5.23 -37.11 -15.10
N PHE A 5 6.42 -37.31 -14.53
CA PHE A 5 7.65 -36.67 -15.02
C PHE A 5 7.93 -37.25 -16.41
N ARG A 6 7.45 -36.58 -17.48
CA ARG A 6 7.82 -36.93 -18.86
C ARG A 6 9.32 -36.68 -19.06
N HIS A 7 10.03 -37.67 -19.57
CA HIS A 7 11.38 -37.51 -20.13
C HIS A 7 11.36 -36.35 -21.13
N ARG A 8 12.35 -35.44 -21.07
CA ARG A 8 12.48 -34.34 -22.02
C ARG A 8 12.95 -34.89 -23.36
N GLU A 9 12.03 -35.07 -24.29
CA GLU A 9 12.34 -35.32 -25.71
C GLU A 9 12.97 -34.04 -26.32
N GLY A 10 14.01 -34.20 -27.14
CA GLY A 10 14.65 -33.09 -27.85
C GLY A 10 13.69 -32.40 -28.82
N PHE A 11 13.89 -31.10 -29.08
CA PHE A 11 12.94 -30.30 -29.86
C PHE A 11 12.70 -30.87 -31.27
N SER A 12 13.72 -31.42 -31.92
CA SER A 12 13.64 -32.06 -33.24
C SER A 12 12.74 -33.29 -33.22
N THR A 13 12.84 -34.13 -32.18
CA THR A 13 11.99 -35.31 -32.00
C THR A 13 10.53 -34.92 -31.85
N VAL A 14 10.23 -33.90 -31.02
CA VAL A 14 8.87 -33.39 -30.83
C VAL A 14 8.31 -32.80 -32.13
N LEU A 15 9.13 -32.01 -32.85
CA LEU A 15 8.73 -31.41 -34.12
C LEU A 15 8.40 -32.47 -35.18
N THR A 16 9.25 -33.48 -35.36
CA THR A 16 9.00 -34.57 -36.31
C THR A 16 7.83 -35.44 -35.89
N LYS A 17 7.68 -35.75 -34.59
CA LYS A 17 6.59 -36.57 -34.04
C LYS A 17 5.21 -35.97 -34.33
N TYR A 18 5.05 -34.66 -34.17
CA TYR A 18 3.75 -34.00 -34.28
C TYR A 18 3.49 -33.28 -35.60
N PHE A 19 4.54 -32.96 -36.37
CA PHE A 19 4.42 -32.10 -37.56
C PHE A 19 5.11 -32.67 -38.81
N SER A 20 5.57 -33.92 -38.80
CA SER A 20 5.92 -34.65 -40.04
C SER A 20 4.70 -34.90 -40.94
N PHE A 21 3.49 -34.76 -40.40
CA PHE A 21 2.23 -34.82 -41.13
C PHE A 21 1.36 -33.63 -40.75
N LYS A 22 0.34 -33.36 -41.58
CA LYS A 22 -0.63 -32.29 -41.35
C LYS A 22 -1.48 -32.60 -40.11
N ASN A 23 -1.13 -31.99 -38.99
CA ASN A 23 -1.82 -32.19 -37.72
C ASN A 23 -3.09 -31.34 -37.64
N GLU A 24 -4.26 -31.98 -37.75
CA GLU A 24 -5.57 -31.33 -37.68
C GLU A 24 -6.18 -31.34 -36.26
N THR A 25 -5.45 -31.85 -35.27
CA THR A 25 -5.93 -31.90 -33.89
C THR A 25 -6.06 -30.50 -33.29
N LYS A 26 -7.03 -30.32 -32.39
CA LYS A 26 -7.18 -29.12 -31.56
C LYS A 26 -6.63 -29.31 -30.14
N SER A 27 -5.90 -30.42 -29.89
CA SER A 27 -5.24 -30.64 -28.60
C SER A 27 -4.10 -29.63 -28.41
N LEU A 28 -3.89 -29.18 -27.17
CA LEU A 28 -2.80 -28.29 -26.77
C LEU A 28 -1.50 -29.04 -26.45
N ASP A 29 -1.54 -30.37 -26.32
CA ASP A 29 -0.39 -31.19 -25.94
C ASP A 29 0.84 -31.01 -26.84
N PRO A 30 0.71 -30.96 -28.19
CA PRO A 30 1.86 -30.74 -29.07
C PRO A 30 2.57 -29.41 -28.80
N LEU A 31 1.81 -28.35 -28.51
CA LEU A 31 2.37 -27.02 -28.24
C LEU A 31 3.02 -26.93 -26.86
N ILE A 32 2.46 -27.64 -25.85
CA ILE A 32 3.02 -27.73 -24.50
C ILE A 32 4.37 -28.47 -24.52
N GLU A 33 4.43 -29.62 -25.20
CA GLU A 33 5.67 -30.38 -25.36
C GLU A 33 6.72 -29.55 -26.11
N LEU A 34 6.33 -28.92 -27.22
CA LEU A 34 7.22 -28.11 -28.04
C LEU A 34 7.83 -26.93 -27.27
N LEU A 35 7.00 -26.12 -26.59
CA LEU A 35 7.50 -25.00 -25.78
C LEU A 35 8.39 -25.48 -24.63
N THR A 36 8.16 -26.67 -24.10
CA THR A 36 9.00 -27.22 -23.03
C THR A 36 10.37 -27.63 -23.55
N SER A 37 10.46 -28.24 -24.72
CA SER A 37 11.72 -28.63 -25.34
C SER A 37 12.51 -27.43 -25.87
N ILE A 38 11.87 -26.44 -26.50
CA ILE A 38 12.55 -25.25 -27.06
C ILE A 38 13.20 -24.40 -25.95
N ARG A 39 12.63 -24.37 -24.74
CA ARG A 39 13.13 -23.53 -23.63
C ARG A 39 14.53 -23.91 -23.14
N SER A 40 14.98 -25.14 -23.38
CA SER A 40 16.27 -25.65 -22.90
C SER A 40 17.38 -25.66 -23.94
N GLU A 41 17.09 -25.21 -25.17
CA GLU A 41 17.97 -25.34 -26.33
C GLU A 41 18.33 -23.96 -26.91
N ASP A 42 19.37 -23.89 -27.74
CA ASP A 42 19.65 -22.67 -28.49
C ASP A 42 18.58 -22.47 -29.57
N PHE A 43 17.91 -21.32 -29.53
CA PHE A 43 16.84 -21.00 -30.47
C PHE A 43 17.34 -20.89 -31.92
N HIS A 44 18.63 -20.64 -32.13
CA HIS A 44 19.23 -20.70 -33.47
C HIS A 44 19.17 -22.11 -34.07
N GLU A 45 19.47 -23.15 -33.29
CA GLU A 45 19.37 -24.55 -33.74
C GLU A 45 17.93 -24.94 -34.09
N VAL A 46 16.95 -24.41 -33.33
CA VAL A 46 15.53 -24.61 -33.63
C VAL A 46 15.14 -23.98 -34.96
N LEU A 47 15.61 -22.76 -35.25
CA LEU A 47 15.35 -22.07 -36.51
C LEU A 47 16.02 -22.77 -37.69
N ASP A 48 17.27 -23.21 -37.55
CA ASP A 48 17.98 -23.91 -38.61
C ASP A 48 17.33 -25.25 -38.94
N PHE A 49 16.92 -26.04 -37.92
CA PHE A 49 16.15 -27.25 -38.14
C PHE A 49 14.83 -27.01 -38.89
N LEU A 50 14.11 -25.95 -38.50
CA LEU A 50 12.88 -25.57 -39.19
C LEU A 50 13.19 -25.24 -40.65
N ARG A 51 14.19 -24.40 -40.95
CA ARG A 51 14.59 -24.05 -42.33
C ARG A 51 14.91 -25.28 -43.18
N GLU A 52 15.60 -26.25 -42.62
CA GLU A 52 15.95 -27.50 -43.31
C GLU A 52 14.72 -28.39 -43.59
N ASN A 53 13.67 -28.28 -42.78
CA ASN A 53 12.47 -29.15 -42.85
C ASN A 53 11.20 -28.35 -43.22
N HIS A 54 11.07 -28.00 -44.49
CA HIS A 54 9.95 -27.17 -44.99
C HIS A 54 8.56 -27.75 -44.71
N GLU A 55 8.40 -29.08 -44.83
CA GLU A 55 7.12 -29.76 -44.55
C GLU A 55 6.71 -29.62 -43.08
N VAL A 56 7.69 -29.73 -42.16
CA VAL A 56 7.47 -29.57 -40.72
C VAL A 56 7.04 -28.14 -40.38
N ILE A 57 7.66 -27.10 -40.99
CA ILE A 57 7.23 -25.72 -40.80
C ILE A 57 5.79 -25.51 -41.26
N GLU A 58 5.44 -25.97 -42.47
CA GLU A 58 4.10 -25.76 -43.02
C GLU A 58 3.03 -26.41 -42.14
N ASN A 59 3.28 -27.64 -41.68
CA ASN A 59 2.39 -28.37 -40.79
C ASN A 59 2.28 -27.72 -39.40
N LEU A 60 3.40 -27.26 -38.82
CA LEU A 60 3.41 -26.52 -37.55
C LEU A 60 2.65 -25.19 -37.68
N GLY A 61 2.90 -24.43 -38.74
CA GLY A 61 2.20 -23.19 -39.05
C GLY A 61 0.70 -23.42 -39.27
N TYR A 62 0.33 -24.49 -39.98
CA TYR A 62 -1.07 -24.89 -40.16
C TYR A 62 -1.72 -25.20 -38.82
N TYR A 63 -1.09 -26.02 -37.99
CA TYR A 63 -1.58 -26.39 -36.66
C TYR A 63 -1.79 -25.14 -35.79
N ILE A 64 -0.82 -24.22 -35.72
CA ILE A 64 -0.97 -22.97 -34.96
C ILE A 64 -2.13 -22.15 -35.50
N ARG A 65 -2.25 -21.96 -36.82
CA ARG A 65 -3.36 -21.19 -37.39
C ARG A 65 -4.72 -21.84 -37.09
N ASN A 66 -4.83 -23.16 -37.20
CA ASN A 66 -6.06 -23.92 -36.90
C ASN A 66 -6.42 -23.89 -35.40
N LEU A 67 -5.42 -23.92 -34.51
CA LEU A 67 -5.60 -23.86 -33.05
C LEU A 67 -6.24 -22.52 -32.62
N PHE A 68 -5.81 -21.42 -33.23
CA PHE A 68 -6.29 -20.06 -32.94
C PHE A 68 -7.51 -19.66 -33.76
N GLU A 69 -7.89 -20.43 -34.78
CA GLU A 69 -9.02 -20.11 -35.64
C GLU A 69 -10.35 -20.20 -34.89
N GLY A 70 -11.17 -19.14 -35.02
CA GLY A 70 -12.49 -19.05 -34.38
C GLY A 70 -12.47 -18.80 -32.87
N LYS A 71 -11.30 -18.74 -32.22
CA LYS A 71 -11.19 -18.48 -30.78
C LYS A 71 -11.14 -16.97 -30.48
N PRO A 72 -12.05 -16.42 -29.65
CA PRO A 72 -11.99 -15.01 -29.26
C PRO A 72 -10.84 -14.74 -28.28
N PHE A 73 -10.28 -13.53 -28.33
CA PHE A 73 -9.23 -13.06 -27.39
C PHE A 73 -9.57 -11.76 -26.68
N ASN A 74 -10.75 -11.19 -26.91
CA ASN A 74 -11.24 -10.01 -26.22
C ASN A 74 -11.05 -10.07 -24.69
N LEU A 75 -11.35 -11.21 -24.05
CA LEU A 75 -11.15 -11.39 -22.61
C LEU A 75 -9.69 -11.13 -22.19
N SER A 76 -8.71 -11.55 -23.00
CA SER A 76 -7.28 -11.34 -22.73
C SER A 76 -6.89 -9.88 -22.74
N LEU A 77 -7.68 -9.05 -23.41
CA LEU A 77 -7.51 -7.61 -23.43
C LEU A 77 -8.32 -6.92 -22.34
N THR A 78 -9.55 -7.36 -22.08
CA THR A 78 -10.53 -6.66 -21.23
C THR A 78 -10.54 -7.09 -19.76
N GLU A 79 -10.06 -8.30 -19.44
CA GLU A 79 -10.06 -8.87 -18.08
C GLU A 79 -8.65 -9.05 -17.50
N ALA A 80 -7.65 -9.38 -18.33
CA ALA A 80 -6.33 -9.75 -17.86
C ALA A 80 -5.63 -8.59 -17.13
N ASN A 81 -5.37 -8.80 -15.84
CA ASN A 81 -4.75 -7.83 -14.94
C ASN A 81 -5.50 -6.49 -14.84
N ILE A 82 -6.83 -6.49 -15.07
CA ILE A 82 -7.71 -5.37 -14.76
C ILE A 82 -8.46 -5.67 -13.46
N LEU A 83 -8.60 -4.69 -12.59
CA LEU A 83 -9.33 -4.85 -11.35
C LEU A 83 -10.80 -5.17 -11.64
N SER A 84 -11.29 -6.27 -11.09
CA SER A 84 -12.65 -6.74 -11.33
C SER A 84 -13.61 -6.31 -10.22
N GLU A 85 -13.15 -6.35 -8.97
CA GLU A 85 -13.97 -6.01 -7.81
C GLU A 85 -13.98 -4.51 -7.48
N ASN A 86 -15.07 -4.05 -6.86
CA ASN A 86 -15.26 -2.64 -6.47
C ASN A 86 -14.58 -2.28 -5.14
N ALA A 87 -13.91 -3.23 -4.50
CA ALA A 87 -13.15 -3.01 -3.29
C ALA A 87 -11.88 -3.86 -3.27
N PHE A 88 -10.87 -3.38 -2.54
CA PHE A 88 -9.56 -4.03 -2.44
C PHE A 88 -9.62 -5.44 -1.82
N TYR A 89 -10.36 -5.62 -0.72
CA TYR A 89 -10.38 -6.91 -0.01
C TYR A 89 -11.04 -8.03 -0.83
N PRO A 90 -12.20 -7.82 -1.49
CA PRO A 90 -12.74 -8.77 -2.44
C PRO A 90 -11.75 -9.14 -3.57
N GLU A 91 -11.07 -8.15 -4.16
CA GLU A 91 -10.06 -8.41 -5.21
C GLU A 91 -8.87 -9.21 -4.67
N LEU A 92 -8.37 -8.89 -3.47
CA LEU A 92 -7.29 -9.62 -2.81
C LEU A 92 -7.69 -11.08 -2.54
N LYS A 93 -8.90 -11.29 -2.00
CA LYS A 93 -9.45 -12.63 -1.75
C LYS A 93 -9.57 -13.41 -3.06
N LYS A 94 -10.10 -12.79 -4.11
CA LYS A 94 -10.25 -13.40 -5.44
C LYS A 94 -8.90 -13.85 -5.99
N ARG A 95 -7.90 -12.97 -6.09
CA ARG A 95 -6.57 -13.33 -6.63
C ARG A 95 -5.84 -14.38 -5.78
N LEU A 96 -6.07 -14.39 -4.47
CA LEU A 96 -5.50 -15.41 -3.58
C LEU A 96 -6.16 -16.78 -3.80
N LEU A 97 -7.49 -16.81 -3.96
CA LEU A 97 -8.22 -18.02 -4.34
C LEU A 97 -7.79 -18.51 -5.72
N ASP A 98 -7.75 -17.64 -6.74
CA ASP A 98 -7.36 -18.00 -8.11
C ASP A 98 -5.91 -18.52 -8.23
N LYS A 99 -5.05 -18.21 -7.25
CA LYS A 99 -3.69 -18.73 -7.17
C LYS A 99 -3.63 -20.16 -6.60
N ILE A 100 -4.56 -20.51 -5.70
CA ILE A 100 -4.62 -21.84 -5.06
C ILE A 100 -5.52 -22.77 -5.89
N LEU A 101 -6.64 -22.24 -6.37
CA LEU A 101 -7.66 -22.93 -7.13
C LEU A 101 -8.08 -22.05 -8.32
N PRO A 102 -7.42 -22.19 -9.49
CA PRO A 102 -7.74 -21.42 -10.68
C PRO A 102 -9.22 -21.57 -11.08
N SER A 103 -9.82 -20.48 -11.55
CA SER A 103 -11.18 -20.49 -12.08
C SER A 103 -11.30 -21.38 -13.32
N VAL A 104 -12.44 -22.05 -13.49
CA VAL A 104 -12.75 -22.78 -14.72
C VAL A 104 -13.01 -21.78 -15.84
N GLU A 105 -12.25 -21.90 -16.93
CA GLU A 105 -12.29 -20.97 -18.06
C GLU A 105 -12.86 -21.67 -19.29
N ASN A 106 -13.41 -20.89 -20.22
CA ASN A 106 -13.94 -21.44 -21.46
C ASN A 106 -12.79 -21.88 -22.39
N GLU A 107 -12.74 -23.19 -22.68
CA GLU A 107 -11.72 -23.85 -23.51
C GLU A 107 -11.68 -23.34 -24.96
N GLU A 108 -12.76 -22.68 -25.40
CA GLU A 108 -12.85 -22.08 -26.74
C GLU A 108 -12.15 -20.73 -26.86
N THR A 109 -11.56 -20.20 -25.79
CA THR A 109 -10.93 -18.88 -25.80
C THR A 109 -9.40 -18.95 -25.98
N ILE A 110 -8.82 -17.93 -26.61
CA ILE A 110 -7.35 -17.74 -26.62
C ILE A 110 -6.83 -17.56 -25.18
N TRP A 111 -7.70 -17.04 -24.31
CA TRP A 111 -7.43 -16.93 -22.88
C TRP A 111 -7.07 -18.28 -22.24
N TYR A 112 -7.87 -19.33 -22.45
CA TYR A 112 -7.61 -20.68 -21.95
C TYR A 112 -6.37 -21.30 -22.60
N LEU A 113 -6.22 -21.10 -23.92
CA LEU A 113 -5.06 -21.60 -24.67
C LEU A 113 -3.75 -21.10 -24.05
N VAL A 114 -3.64 -19.80 -23.77
CA VAL A 114 -2.42 -19.23 -23.16
C VAL A 114 -2.20 -19.75 -21.75
N ASP A 115 -3.24 -19.89 -20.92
CA ASP A 115 -3.08 -20.35 -19.53
C ASP A 115 -2.66 -21.84 -19.47
N THR A 116 -3.15 -22.67 -20.39
CA THR A 116 -2.82 -24.10 -20.47
C THR A 116 -1.48 -24.36 -21.14
N VAL A 117 -1.15 -23.62 -22.21
CA VAL A 117 0.09 -23.79 -22.99
C VAL A 117 1.28 -23.16 -22.27
N SER A 118 1.12 -21.91 -21.81
CA SER A 118 2.12 -21.23 -21.00
C SER A 118 1.89 -21.51 -19.52
N VAL A 119 2.17 -22.73 -19.08
CA VAL A 119 2.07 -23.17 -17.67
C VAL A 119 2.81 -22.21 -16.70
N ARG A 120 3.82 -21.47 -17.20
CA ARG A 120 4.51 -20.40 -16.47
C ARG A 120 4.61 -19.14 -17.34
N PRO A 121 3.55 -18.32 -17.46
CA PRO A 121 3.52 -17.21 -18.42
C PRO A 121 4.64 -16.17 -18.20
N LYS A 122 5.11 -15.99 -16.95
CA LYS A 122 6.25 -15.10 -16.64
C LYS A 122 7.58 -15.62 -17.19
N VAL A 123 7.80 -16.94 -17.12
CA VAL A 123 9.04 -17.57 -17.61
C VAL A 123 9.02 -17.58 -19.13
N ASP A 124 7.86 -17.89 -19.72
CA ASP A 124 7.70 -17.94 -21.17
C ASP A 124 7.81 -16.54 -21.78
N LEU A 125 7.23 -15.51 -21.16
CA LEU A 125 7.43 -14.11 -21.54
C LEU A 125 8.91 -13.71 -21.49
N ALA A 126 9.64 -14.10 -20.44
CA ALA A 126 11.06 -13.80 -20.30
C ALA A 126 11.89 -14.50 -21.38
N PHE A 127 11.58 -15.76 -21.69
CA PHE A 127 12.18 -16.50 -22.79
C PHE A 127 12.01 -15.76 -24.12
N PHE A 128 10.77 -15.44 -24.52
CA PHE A 128 10.51 -14.75 -25.78
C PHE A 128 11.11 -13.35 -25.86
N ARG A 129 11.21 -12.62 -24.73
CA ARG A 129 11.85 -11.30 -24.69
C ARG A 129 13.38 -11.35 -24.80
N ASN A 130 14.00 -12.47 -24.42
CA ASN A 130 15.45 -12.65 -24.48
C ASN A 130 15.94 -13.12 -25.87
N LEU A 131 15.04 -13.55 -26.75
CA LEU A 131 15.39 -13.93 -28.11
C LEU A 131 15.88 -12.71 -28.92
N GLN A 132 16.83 -12.94 -29.82
CA GLN A 132 17.26 -11.92 -30.78
C GLN A 132 16.06 -11.47 -31.64
N LYS A 133 16.03 -10.17 -31.96
CA LYS A 133 14.89 -9.57 -32.66
C LYS A 133 14.69 -10.19 -34.04
N GLU A 134 15.80 -10.50 -34.71
CA GLU A 134 15.89 -11.11 -36.03
C GLU A 134 15.32 -12.54 -36.02
N SER A 135 15.71 -13.35 -35.03
CA SER A 135 15.19 -14.71 -34.84
C SER A 135 13.68 -14.73 -34.61
N LEU A 136 13.17 -13.73 -33.89
CA LEU A 136 11.74 -13.61 -33.63
C LEU A 136 10.95 -13.11 -34.85
N ASP A 137 11.53 -12.19 -35.63
CA ASP A 137 10.96 -11.76 -36.91
C ASP A 137 10.87 -12.94 -37.89
N GLU A 138 11.89 -13.76 -37.90
CA GLU A 138 11.97 -14.94 -38.75
C GLU A 138 10.92 -15.99 -38.39
N ILE A 139 10.79 -16.38 -37.12
CA ILE A 139 9.81 -17.42 -36.76
C ILE A 139 8.36 -16.98 -37.05
N PHE A 140 8.04 -15.70 -36.89
CA PHE A 140 6.71 -15.17 -37.24
C PHE A 140 6.43 -15.29 -38.75
N ARG A 141 7.45 -15.06 -39.59
CA ARG A 141 7.35 -15.22 -41.05
C ARG A 141 7.26 -16.69 -41.46
N LEU A 142 8.11 -17.55 -40.90
CA LEU A 142 8.10 -18.99 -41.18
C LEU A 142 6.74 -19.63 -40.84
N LEU A 143 6.15 -19.25 -39.71
CA LEU A 143 4.84 -19.74 -39.28
C LEU A 143 3.65 -19.07 -40.01
N LYS A 144 3.91 -18.08 -40.87
CA LYS A 144 2.90 -17.24 -41.56
C LYS A 144 1.91 -16.58 -40.59
N VAL A 145 2.43 -16.10 -39.46
CA VAL A 145 1.69 -15.34 -38.43
C VAL A 145 2.19 -13.89 -38.34
N ASP A 146 3.12 -13.48 -39.19
CA ASP A 146 3.61 -12.10 -39.27
C ASP A 146 2.51 -11.06 -39.58
N ARG A 147 1.47 -11.45 -40.33
CA ARG A 147 0.39 -10.53 -40.77
C ARG A 147 -0.98 -10.80 -40.13
N TYR A 148 -1.06 -11.58 -39.05
CA TYR A 148 -2.37 -11.94 -38.47
C TYR A 148 -3.17 -10.72 -37.98
N ILE A 149 -2.50 -9.63 -37.61
CA ILE A 149 -3.13 -8.38 -37.15
C ILE A 149 -4.07 -7.76 -38.19
N LEU A 150 -3.85 -8.02 -39.48
CA LEU A 150 -4.68 -7.52 -40.57
C LEU A 150 -5.96 -8.36 -40.78
N LYS A 151 -6.04 -9.56 -40.21
CA LYS A 151 -7.22 -10.43 -40.36
C LYS A 151 -8.46 -9.73 -39.79
N ARG A 152 -9.58 -9.82 -40.52
CA ARG A 152 -10.86 -9.22 -40.12
C ARG A 152 -11.34 -9.66 -38.74
N SER A 153 -11.19 -10.95 -38.41
CA SER A 153 -11.53 -11.47 -37.08
C SER A 153 -10.74 -10.78 -35.96
N VAL A 154 -9.45 -10.53 -36.18
CA VAL A 154 -8.55 -9.89 -35.21
C VAL A 154 -8.90 -8.40 -35.06
N LYS A 155 -9.11 -7.69 -36.17
CA LYS A 155 -9.59 -6.29 -36.15
C LYS A 155 -10.91 -6.14 -35.38
N ASN A 156 -11.87 -7.03 -35.64
CA ASN A 156 -13.17 -7.03 -34.96
C ASN A 156 -13.04 -7.25 -33.45
N GLU A 157 -12.21 -8.20 -33.01
CA GLU A 157 -11.94 -8.47 -31.59
C GLU A 157 -11.26 -7.28 -30.90
N LEU A 158 -10.34 -6.57 -31.57
CA LEU A 158 -9.69 -5.36 -31.06
C LEU A 158 -10.70 -4.22 -30.88
N LEU A 159 -11.53 -3.95 -31.90
CA LEU A 159 -12.60 -2.95 -31.84
C LEU A 159 -13.63 -3.30 -30.75
N PHE A 160 -14.03 -4.56 -30.65
CA PHE A 160 -14.95 -5.01 -29.61
C PHE A 160 -14.37 -4.83 -28.22
N SER A 161 -13.07 -5.11 -28.05
CA SER A 161 -12.35 -4.86 -26.80
C SER A 161 -12.29 -3.37 -26.45
N LEU A 162 -12.06 -2.48 -27.43
CA LEU A 162 -12.10 -1.03 -27.22
C LEU A 162 -13.47 -0.57 -26.73
N ASN A 163 -14.56 -1.05 -27.35
CA ASN A 163 -15.93 -0.71 -26.94
C ASN A 163 -16.23 -1.16 -25.50
N ILE A 164 -15.91 -2.41 -25.15
CA ILE A 164 -16.11 -2.94 -23.78
C ILE A 164 -15.37 -2.08 -22.76
N LEU A 165 -14.11 -1.73 -23.04
CA LEU A 165 -13.30 -0.89 -22.14
C LEU A 165 -13.89 0.50 -22.00
N CYS A 166 -14.29 1.13 -23.12
CA CYS A 166 -14.87 2.47 -23.12
C CYS A 166 -16.19 2.52 -22.32
N TRP A 167 -17.10 1.58 -22.55
CA TRP A 167 -18.37 1.51 -21.79
C TRP A 167 -18.13 1.29 -20.30
N ARG A 168 -17.16 0.45 -19.92
CA ARG A 168 -16.79 0.24 -18.51
C ARG A 168 -16.18 1.48 -17.88
N ILE A 169 -15.35 2.21 -18.63
CA ILE A 169 -14.80 3.49 -18.19
C ILE A 169 -15.92 4.48 -17.93
N ILE A 170 -16.84 4.66 -18.89
CA ILE A 170 -17.99 5.56 -18.77
C ILE A 170 -18.83 5.19 -17.54
N GLY A 171 -19.16 3.91 -17.37
CA GLY A 171 -19.95 3.45 -16.23
C GLY A 171 -19.30 3.74 -14.87
N ASN A 172 -17.96 3.62 -14.77
CA ASN A 172 -17.23 3.97 -13.55
C ASN A 172 -17.07 5.49 -13.37
N ALA A 173 -16.83 6.22 -14.46
CA ALA A 173 -16.59 7.65 -14.43
C ALA A 173 -17.87 8.43 -14.05
N LEU A 174 -19.02 8.01 -14.58
CA LEU A 174 -20.32 8.65 -14.33
C LEU A 174 -20.96 8.29 -12.98
N ASP A 175 -20.33 7.43 -12.15
CA ASP A 175 -20.76 7.27 -10.76
C ASP A 175 -20.69 8.64 -10.04
N VAL A 176 -21.81 9.04 -9.41
CA VAL A 176 -21.93 10.36 -8.77
C VAL A 176 -20.79 10.65 -7.81
N GLN A 177 -20.31 9.63 -7.08
CA GLN A 177 -19.23 9.80 -6.12
C GLN A 177 -17.87 10.05 -6.80
N VAL A 178 -17.66 9.47 -7.99
CA VAL A 178 -16.46 9.68 -8.82
C VAL A 178 -16.52 11.07 -9.47
N MET A 179 -17.65 11.44 -10.06
CA MET A 179 -17.86 12.77 -10.66
C MET A 179 -17.67 13.92 -9.67
N ASN A 180 -18.10 13.73 -8.42
CA ASN A 180 -17.92 14.75 -7.37
C ASN A 180 -16.45 15.03 -7.04
N MET A 181 -15.51 14.15 -7.42
CA MET A 181 -14.07 14.37 -7.24
C MET A 181 -13.48 15.32 -8.29
N ALA A 182 -14.13 15.49 -9.44
CA ALA A 182 -13.72 16.43 -10.48
C ALA A 182 -14.95 17.17 -11.05
N PRO A 183 -15.50 18.13 -10.28
CA PRO A 183 -16.75 18.83 -10.63
C PRO A 183 -16.70 19.57 -11.97
N GLU A 184 -15.50 19.98 -12.40
CA GLU A 184 -15.24 20.68 -13.67
C GLU A 184 -15.70 19.87 -14.90
N TYR A 185 -15.74 18.54 -14.77
CA TYR A 185 -16.13 17.62 -15.85
C TYR A 185 -17.60 17.21 -15.80
N ARG A 186 -18.42 17.82 -14.93
CA ARG A 186 -19.84 17.48 -14.76
C ARG A 186 -20.74 17.95 -15.91
N ASN A 187 -20.26 18.85 -16.75
CA ASN A 187 -21.02 19.42 -17.85
C ASN A 187 -21.24 18.41 -18.99
N PHE A 188 -22.16 18.75 -19.92
CA PHE A 188 -22.53 17.91 -21.07
C PHE A 188 -21.33 17.53 -21.95
N ASP A 189 -20.31 18.39 -22.02
CA ASP A 189 -19.05 18.17 -22.74
C ASP A 189 -18.10 17.23 -21.97
N ASN A 190 -18.57 16.02 -21.70
CA ASN A 190 -17.83 15.02 -20.96
C ASN A 190 -16.86 14.28 -21.91
N PRO A 191 -15.52 14.29 -21.65
CA PRO A 191 -14.54 13.68 -22.54
C PRO A 191 -14.72 12.16 -22.68
N PHE A 192 -15.28 11.49 -21.68
CA PHE A 192 -15.58 10.06 -21.74
C PHE A 192 -16.68 9.76 -22.77
N LEU A 193 -17.72 10.60 -22.86
CA LEU A 193 -18.79 10.44 -23.86
C LEU A 193 -18.28 10.81 -25.26
N ALA A 194 -17.52 11.90 -25.39
CA ALA A 194 -16.91 12.27 -26.66
C ALA A 194 -15.96 11.17 -27.18
N MET A 195 -15.19 10.54 -26.29
CA MET A 195 -14.31 9.40 -26.65
C MET A 195 -15.11 8.23 -27.22
N GLN A 196 -16.26 7.89 -26.63
CA GLN A 196 -17.12 6.84 -27.16
C GLN A 196 -17.65 7.19 -28.55
N ASN A 197 -18.09 8.43 -28.76
CA ASN A 197 -18.58 8.86 -30.07
C ASN A 197 -17.50 8.69 -31.15
N GLU A 198 -16.25 9.06 -30.87
CA GLU A 198 -15.14 8.87 -31.81
C GLU A 198 -14.83 7.39 -32.07
N ILE A 199 -14.95 6.52 -31.06
CA ILE A 199 -14.80 5.07 -31.22
C ILE A 199 -15.94 4.50 -32.08
N ASP A 200 -17.17 5.00 -31.92
CA ASP A 200 -18.30 4.59 -32.75
C ASP A 200 -18.13 5.00 -34.22
N LEU A 201 -17.57 6.19 -34.48
CA LEU A 201 -17.17 6.60 -35.83
C LEU A 201 -16.08 5.67 -36.43
N LEU A 202 -15.12 5.24 -35.60
CA LEU A 202 -14.12 4.25 -36.01
C LEU A 202 -14.78 2.91 -36.36
N ASN A 203 -15.70 2.44 -35.52
CA ASN A 203 -16.46 1.20 -35.76
C ASN A 203 -17.25 1.26 -37.07
N LEU A 204 -17.89 2.39 -37.36
CA LEU A 204 -18.62 2.61 -38.61
C LEU A 204 -17.68 2.53 -39.82
N SER A 205 -16.51 3.17 -39.74
CA SER A 205 -15.50 3.14 -40.82
C SER A 205 -15.06 1.72 -41.16
N TYR A 206 -14.83 0.87 -40.15
CA TYR A 206 -14.49 -0.55 -40.34
C TYR A 206 -15.67 -1.42 -40.80
N LYS A 207 -16.91 -1.02 -40.48
CA LYS A 207 -18.11 -1.72 -40.94
C LYS A 207 -18.39 -1.45 -42.41
N GLU A 208 -18.21 -0.20 -42.83
CA GLU A 208 -18.38 0.23 -44.23
C GLU A 208 -17.25 -0.28 -45.12
N ASN A 209 -16.01 -0.21 -44.64
CA ASN A 209 -14.83 -0.73 -45.33
C ASN A 209 -14.02 -1.68 -44.43
N PRO A 210 -14.22 -3.01 -44.52
CA PRO A 210 -13.48 -3.99 -43.73
C PRO A 210 -11.96 -3.98 -43.95
N ASP A 211 -11.52 -3.52 -45.13
CA ASP A 211 -10.11 -3.40 -45.50
C ASP A 211 -9.52 -2.05 -45.11
N PHE A 212 -10.28 -1.20 -44.42
CA PHE A 212 -9.80 0.06 -43.86
C PHE A 212 -8.54 -0.16 -43.02
N ILE A 213 -7.55 0.72 -43.24
CA ILE A 213 -6.27 0.74 -42.54
C ILE A 213 -6.21 2.08 -41.81
N LEU A 214 -6.11 2.03 -40.49
CA LEU A 214 -5.93 3.21 -39.66
C LEU A 214 -4.45 3.61 -39.65
N THR A 215 -4.18 4.90 -39.86
CA THR A 215 -2.85 5.50 -39.90
C THR A 215 -2.70 6.54 -38.79
N SER A 216 -1.46 6.94 -38.47
CA SER A 216 -1.21 7.97 -37.45
C SER A 216 -1.71 9.37 -37.88
N LYS A 217 -1.98 9.56 -39.17
CA LYS A 217 -2.42 10.84 -39.73
C LYS A 217 -3.92 11.06 -39.62
N ASP A 218 -4.69 9.99 -39.45
CA ASP A 218 -6.15 10.05 -39.41
C ASP A 218 -6.67 10.94 -38.28
N VAL A 219 -7.67 11.76 -38.62
CA VAL A 219 -8.24 12.76 -37.70
C VAL A 219 -8.90 12.06 -36.52
N ASN A 220 -9.68 11.01 -36.78
CA ASN A 220 -10.36 10.23 -35.75
C ASN A 220 -9.37 9.61 -34.74
N TYR A 221 -8.24 9.04 -35.20
CA TYR A 221 -7.19 8.53 -34.31
C TYR A 221 -6.63 9.62 -33.39
N LYS A 222 -6.30 10.80 -33.95
CA LYS A 222 -5.77 11.92 -33.18
C LYS A 222 -6.79 12.42 -32.15
N GLN A 223 -8.06 12.50 -32.51
CA GLN A 223 -9.14 12.89 -31.61
C GLN A 223 -9.30 11.89 -30.46
N ILE A 224 -9.36 10.58 -30.74
CA ILE A 224 -9.40 9.54 -29.70
C ILE A 224 -8.22 9.70 -28.74
N LYS A 225 -7.00 9.91 -29.26
CA LYS A 225 -5.80 10.07 -28.43
C LYS A 225 -5.88 11.30 -27.51
N VAL A 226 -6.38 12.43 -28.00
CA VAL A 226 -6.56 13.65 -27.20
C VAL A 226 -7.62 13.43 -26.11
N LEU A 227 -8.75 12.83 -26.45
CA LEU A 227 -9.84 12.55 -25.52
C LEU A 227 -9.40 11.56 -24.43
N MET A 228 -8.65 10.52 -24.79
CA MET A 228 -8.04 9.59 -23.83
C MET A 228 -7.11 10.31 -22.85
N GLN A 229 -6.31 11.29 -23.32
CA GLN A 229 -5.46 12.08 -22.44
C GLN A 229 -6.30 12.94 -21.49
N GLN A 230 -7.37 13.59 -21.97
CA GLN A 230 -8.28 14.34 -21.11
C GLN A 230 -8.96 13.46 -20.06
N CYS A 231 -9.31 12.21 -20.40
CA CYS A 231 -9.82 11.22 -19.45
C CYS A 231 -8.76 10.82 -18.40
N LEU A 232 -7.48 10.72 -18.77
CA LEU A 232 -6.40 10.51 -17.81
C LEU A 232 -6.19 11.73 -16.90
N ASP A 233 -6.32 12.94 -17.45
CA ASP A 233 -6.22 14.19 -16.69
C ASP A 233 -7.36 14.32 -15.68
N PHE A 234 -8.59 13.89 -16.02
CA PHE A 234 -9.70 13.74 -15.07
C PHE A 234 -9.31 12.83 -13.90
N VAL A 235 -8.71 11.66 -14.16
CA VAL A 235 -8.30 10.73 -13.10
C VAL A 235 -7.23 11.37 -12.22
N ALA A 236 -6.25 12.06 -12.81
CA ALA A 236 -5.22 12.77 -12.08
C ALA A 236 -5.80 13.89 -11.20
N LEU A 237 -6.74 14.67 -11.73
CA LEU A 237 -7.45 15.73 -11.00
C LEU A 237 -8.29 15.16 -9.86
N ALA A 238 -9.05 14.08 -10.09
CA ALA A 238 -9.85 13.41 -9.07
C ALA A 238 -8.97 12.91 -7.91
N PHE A 239 -7.79 12.34 -8.20
CA PHE A 239 -6.83 11.98 -7.16
C PHE A 239 -6.22 13.19 -6.46
N LYS A 240 -5.95 14.29 -7.16
CA LYS A 240 -5.47 15.54 -6.54
C LYS A 240 -6.50 16.11 -5.56
N ASN A 241 -7.78 16.13 -5.95
CA ASN A 241 -8.88 16.64 -5.17
C ASN A 241 -9.28 15.75 -3.98
N SER A 242 -8.73 14.53 -3.91
CA SER A 242 -9.01 13.60 -2.82
C SER A 242 -8.56 14.09 -1.44
N SER A 243 -7.57 15.02 -1.36
CA SER A 243 -7.22 15.69 -0.10
C SER A 243 -8.29 16.66 0.37
N LYS A 244 -9.05 17.27 -0.56
CA LYS A 244 -10.10 18.26 -0.29
C LYS A 244 -11.44 17.59 0.03
N TYR A 245 -11.82 16.59 -0.75
CA TYR A 245 -13.13 15.94 -0.62
C TYR A 245 -13.08 14.61 0.15
N GLY A 246 -11.90 14.10 0.49
CA GLY A 246 -11.72 12.72 0.94
C GLY A 246 -12.02 11.73 -0.18
N ILE A 247 -11.71 10.45 0.02
CA ILE A 247 -12.04 9.40 -0.97
C ILE A 247 -12.37 8.07 -0.30
N SER A 248 -13.39 7.38 -0.81
CA SER A 248 -13.72 6.03 -0.35
C SER A 248 -12.87 4.97 -1.06
N GLY A 249 -12.78 3.78 -0.47
CA GLY A 249 -12.13 2.63 -1.11
C GLY A 249 -12.76 2.29 -2.48
N LYS A 250 -14.08 2.46 -2.62
CA LYS A 250 -14.80 2.25 -3.88
C LYS A 250 -14.34 3.22 -4.96
N ILE A 251 -14.31 4.52 -4.66
CA ILE A 251 -13.89 5.55 -5.63
C ILE A 251 -12.42 5.35 -6.02
N ASN A 252 -11.55 5.08 -5.05
CA ASN A 252 -10.15 4.78 -5.33
C ASN A 252 -10.02 3.61 -6.30
N GLN A 253 -10.77 2.53 -6.08
CA GLN A 253 -10.79 1.38 -6.96
C GLN A 253 -11.33 1.72 -8.36
N SER A 254 -12.42 2.49 -8.44
CA SER A 254 -13.00 2.94 -9.73
C SER A 254 -12.04 3.81 -10.53
N LEU A 255 -11.35 4.77 -9.89
CA LEU A 255 -10.34 5.61 -10.55
C LEU A 255 -9.14 4.77 -11.04
N MET A 256 -8.72 3.77 -10.26
CA MET A 256 -7.68 2.83 -10.67
C MET A 256 -8.12 1.99 -11.88
N LYS A 257 -9.36 1.48 -11.88
CA LYS A 257 -9.96 0.76 -13.01
C LYS A 257 -9.97 1.61 -14.28
N ILE A 258 -10.50 2.84 -14.18
CA ILE A 258 -10.56 3.78 -15.32
C ILE A 258 -9.17 3.96 -15.93
N ARG A 259 -8.16 4.21 -15.09
CA ARG A 259 -6.78 4.38 -15.56
C ARG A 259 -6.24 3.13 -16.25
N GLN A 260 -6.39 1.95 -15.65
CA GLN A 260 -5.93 0.69 -16.25
C GLN A 260 -6.62 0.42 -17.58
N GLN A 261 -7.91 0.72 -17.68
CA GLN A 261 -8.70 0.55 -18.90
C GLN A 261 -8.28 1.55 -19.99
N LEU A 262 -7.99 2.82 -19.64
CA LEU A 262 -7.45 3.82 -20.57
C LEU A 262 -6.06 3.42 -21.10
N GLU A 263 -5.16 2.96 -20.21
CA GLU A 263 -3.84 2.45 -20.59
C GLU A 263 -4.00 1.24 -21.54
N ARG A 264 -4.95 0.35 -21.26
CA ARG A 264 -5.27 -0.81 -22.11
C ARG A 264 -5.80 -0.40 -23.48
N MET A 265 -6.72 0.56 -23.55
CA MET A 265 -7.23 1.11 -24.81
C MET A 265 -6.10 1.72 -25.64
N SER A 266 -5.11 2.35 -25.00
CA SER A 266 -3.99 2.97 -25.70
C SER A 266 -3.11 1.91 -26.34
N ASP A 267 -2.86 0.81 -25.62
CA ASP A 267 -2.13 -0.33 -26.15
C ASP A 267 -2.88 -1.00 -27.32
N ILE A 268 -4.20 -1.16 -27.25
CA ILE A 268 -5.01 -1.71 -28.35
C ILE A 268 -4.97 -0.78 -29.57
N LEU A 269 -5.23 0.52 -29.37
CA LEU A 269 -5.24 1.49 -30.46
C LEU A 269 -3.87 1.55 -31.16
N SER A 270 -2.78 1.43 -30.40
CA SER A 270 -1.43 1.49 -30.94
C SER A 270 -1.03 0.32 -31.83
N VAL A 271 -1.64 -0.87 -31.67
CA VAL A 271 -1.40 -2.02 -32.56
C VAL A 271 -2.27 -2.01 -33.81
N MET A 272 -3.23 -1.08 -33.88
CA MET A 272 -4.13 -0.91 -35.02
C MET A 272 -3.64 0.14 -36.02
N ILE A 273 -2.49 0.79 -35.77
CA ILE A 273 -1.93 1.85 -36.62
C ILE A 273 -0.87 1.27 -37.56
N PHE A 274 -1.03 1.51 -38.86
CA PHE A 274 -0.08 1.04 -39.89
C PHE A 274 0.33 2.21 -40.80
N ASP A 275 1.52 2.78 -40.56
CA ASP A 275 2.07 3.84 -41.41
C ASP A 275 3.01 3.26 -42.49
N LYS A 276 3.65 2.13 -42.19
CA LYS A 276 4.57 1.40 -43.07
C LYS A 276 4.27 -0.10 -43.07
N GLU A 277 4.70 -0.82 -44.09
CA GLU A 277 4.54 -2.29 -44.15
C GLU A 277 5.25 -3.00 -42.98
N GLU A 278 6.38 -2.46 -42.51
CA GLU A 278 7.10 -2.97 -41.34
C GLU A 278 6.26 -2.93 -40.04
N ASP A 279 5.28 -2.03 -39.96
CA ASP A 279 4.41 -1.92 -38.78
C ASP A 279 3.50 -3.15 -38.65
N VAL A 280 3.21 -3.86 -39.73
CA VAL A 280 2.36 -5.07 -39.71
C VAL A 280 2.98 -6.14 -38.81
N LEU A 281 4.23 -6.53 -39.10
CA LEU A 281 4.96 -7.53 -38.32
C LEU A 281 5.21 -7.04 -36.89
N LYS A 282 5.59 -5.76 -36.75
CA LYS A 282 5.83 -5.14 -35.43
C LYS A 282 4.58 -5.16 -34.55
N ASN A 283 3.41 -4.83 -35.09
CA ASN A 283 2.15 -4.79 -34.36
C ASN A 283 1.62 -6.18 -34.04
N SER A 284 1.77 -7.15 -34.95
CA SER A 284 1.52 -8.58 -34.67
C SER A 284 2.36 -9.04 -33.47
N LYS A 285 3.68 -8.82 -33.47
CA LYS A 285 4.53 -9.16 -32.32
C LYS A 285 4.11 -8.42 -31.06
N ARG A 286 3.80 -7.13 -31.15
CA ARG A 286 3.38 -6.31 -30.01
C ARG A 286 2.10 -6.85 -29.37
N LEU A 287 1.10 -7.22 -30.16
CA LEU A 287 -0.15 -7.79 -29.65
C LEU A 287 0.11 -9.14 -28.94
N PHE A 288 0.91 -10.02 -29.53
CA PHE A 288 1.33 -11.28 -28.91
C PHE A 288 1.98 -11.05 -27.54
N PHE A 289 2.98 -10.17 -27.47
CA PHE A 289 3.66 -9.86 -26.20
C PHE A 289 2.74 -9.20 -25.18
N LYS A 290 1.82 -8.33 -25.61
CA LYS A 290 0.88 -7.67 -24.70
C LYS A 290 -0.08 -8.67 -24.08
N ILE A 291 -0.62 -9.61 -24.85
CA ILE A 291 -1.47 -10.69 -24.32
C ILE A 291 -0.72 -11.51 -23.27
N LEU A 292 0.51 -11.95 -23.56
CA LEU A 292 1.34 -12.69 -22.60
C LEU A 292 1.69 -11.86 -21.36
N GLU A 293 2.01 -10.57 -21.55
CA GLU A 293 2.32 -9.66 -20.46
C GLU A 293 1.13 -9.52 -19.51
N TYR A 294 -0.08 -9.26 -20.02
CA TYR A 294 -1.27 -9.11 -19.20
C TYR A 294 -1.61 -10.40 -18.45
N LYS A 295 -1.48 -11.55 -19.11
CA LYS A 295 -1.69 -12.86 -18.48
C LYS A 295 -0.68 -13.14 -17.38
N SER A 296 0.60 -12.86 -17.61
CA SER A 296 1.67 -13.08 -16.63
C SER A 296 1.48 -12.29 -15.33
N HIS A 297 0.71 -11.20 -15.37
CA HIS A 297 0.42 -10.34 -14.23
C HIS A 297 -0.97 -10.56 -13.59
N LYS A 298 -1.85 -11.40 -14.17
CA LYS A 298 -3.24 -11.63 -13.73
C LYS A 298 -3.38 -11.85 -12.21
N ASN A 299 -2.62 -12.78 -11.64
CA ASN A 299 -2.66 -13.12 -10.21
C ASN A 299 -1.51 -12.48 -9.40
N ASN A 300 -0.94 -11.37 -9.86
CA ASN A 300 0.15 -10.70 -9.17
C ASN A 300 -0.35 -9.92 -7.95
N LEU A 301 -0.34 -10.58 -6.79
CA LEU A 301 -0.72 -9.99 -5.50
C LEU A 301 0.17 -8.80 -5.12
N ARG A 302 1.47 -8.85 -5.48
CA ARG A 302 2.42 -7.78 -5.13
C ARG A 302 2.09 -6.49 -5.85
N GLU A 303 1.70 -6.56 -7.12
CA GLU A 303 1.23 -5.41 -7.90
C GLU A 303 -0.07 -4.85 -7.36
N LEU A 304 -1.06 -5.69 -7.08
CA LEU A 304 -2.32 -5.27 -6.46
C LEU A 304 -2.07 -4.51 -5.14
N ILE A 305 -1.27 -5.10 -4.24
CA ILE A 305 -0.91 -4.45 -2.98
C ILE A 305 -0.16 -3.16 -3.25
N SER A 306 0.80 -3.14 -4.18
CA SER A 306 1.57 -1.94 -4.51
C SER A 306 0.68 -0.80 -5.01
N ASP A 307 -0.17 -1.06 -5.99
CA ASP A 307 -1.01 -0.04 -6.61
C ASP A 307 -2.10 0.47 -5.66
N SER A 308 -2.76 -0.43 -4.92
CA SER A 308 -3.80 -0.04 -3.95
C SER A 308 -3.24 0.62 -2.70
N THR A 309 -2.08 0.17 -2.22
CA THR A 309 -1.41 0.79 -1.06
C THR A 309 -0.89 2.16 -1.43
N ARG A 310 -0.30 2.37 -2.62
CA ARG A 310 0.26 3.67 -3.04
C ARG A 310 -0.73 4.82 -2.90
N LEU A 311 -1.95 4.65 -3.44
CA LEU A 311 -2.95 5.72 -3.48
C LEU A 311 -3.63 5.91 -2.12
N LYS A 312 -3.97 4.81 -1.42
CA LYS A 312 -4.50 4.89 -0.05
C LYS A 312 -3.49 5.52 0.92
N SER A 313 -2.21 5.21 0.73
CA SER A 313 -1.12 5.80 1.51
C SER A 313 -1.02 7.30 1.29
N HIS A 314 -1.27 7.81 0.08
CA HIS A 314 -1.26 9.25 -0.18
C HIS A 314 -2.25 10.02 0.68
N LEU A 315 -3.44 9.47 0.85
CA LEU A 315 -4.53 10.08 1.63
C LEU A 315 -4.27 10.01 3.13
N ILE A 316 -3.88 8.82 3.60
CA ILE A 316 -3.51 8.60 5.00
C ILE A 316 -2.35 9.51 5.35
N THR A 317 -1.33 9.57 4.50
CA THR A 317 -0.14 10.43 4.65
C THR A 317 -0.55 11.91 4.75
N ASN A 318 -1.37 12.43 3.82
CA ASN A 318 -1.71 13.86 3.85
C ASN A 318 -2.47 14.29 5.12
N HIS A 319 -3.46 13.52 5.56
CA HIS A 319 -4.20 13.86 6.78
C HIS A 319 -3.34 13.71 8.05
N THR A 320 -2.43 12.73 8.05
CA THR A 320 -1.51 12.53 9.18
C THR A 320 -0.39 13.58 9.19
N ALA A 321 -0.04 14.16 8.03
CA ALA A 321 0.94 15.25 7.91
C ALA A 321 0.42 16.58 8.48
N GLU A 322 -0.87 16.91 8.27
CA GLU A 322 -1.49 18.13 8.85
C GLU A 322 -1.49 18.12 10.37
N THR A 323 -1.70 16.95 10.97
CA THR A 323 -1.67 16.78 12.43
C THR A 323 -0.25 16.65 12.99
N GLY A 324 0.71 16.20 12.18
CA GLY A 324 2.10 15.92 12.58
C GLY A 324 3.00 17.16 12.74
N SER A 325 2.78 18.22 11.95
CA SER A 325 3.68 19.39 11.87
C SER A 325 3.90 20.09 13.22
N HIS A 326 2.85 20.20 14.03
CA HIS A 326 2.88 20.82 15.35
C HIS A 326 3.69 20.05 16.41
N TYR A 327 4.17 18.84 16.11
CA TYR A 327 4.95 18.03 17.05
C TYR A 327 6.48 18.18 16.89
N ILE A 328 6.95 18.95 15.91
CA ILE A 328 8.39 19.17 15.69
C ILE A 328 8.83 20.40 16.50
N THR A 329 9.65 20.18 17.52
CA THR A 329 10.19 21.25 18.37
C THR A 329 11.17 22.08 17.55
N SER A 330 10.98 23.40 17.52
CA SER A 330 11.86 24.32 16.79
C SER A 330 12.79 25.04 17.75
N THR A 331 12.30 25.36 18.95
CA THR A 331 13.02 26.14 19.95
C THR A 331 13.20 25.39 21.27
N SER A 332 14.10 25.88 22.12
CA SER A 332 14.28 25.36 23.49
C SER A 332 13.01 25.53 24.35
N LYS A 333 12.16 26.54 24.06
CA LYS A 333 10.86 26.70 24.72
C LYS A 333 9.90 25.59 24.32
N ASP A 334 9.84 25.25 23.03
CA ASP A 334 9.02 24.13 22.54
C ASP A 334 9.46 22.80 23.15
N TYR A 335 10.78 22.61 23.29
CA TYR A 335 11.38 21.43 23.92
C TYR A 335 10.91 21.26 25.37
N MET A 336 10.90 22.35 26.15
CA MET A 336 10.42 22.32 27.54
C MET A 336 8.89 22.17 27.62
N SER A 337 8.14 22.81 26.72
CA SER A 337 6.68 22.64 26.64
C SER A 337 6.32 21.16 26.36
N MET A 338 7.06 20.53 25.44
CA MET A 338 6.91 19.11 25.13
C MET A 338 7.20 18.22 26.35
N PHE A 339 8.25 18.54 27.11
CA PHE A 339 8.58 17.83 28.36
C PHE A 339 7.42 17.85 29.35
N TRP A 340 6.82 19.02 29.62
CA TRP A 340 5.70 19.14 30.55
C TRP A 340 4.44 18.45 30.05
N ARG A 341 4.13 18.57 28.76
CA ARG A 341 2.99 17.87 28.14
C ARG A 341 3.16 16.35 28.18
N ALA A 342 4.38 15.86 28.01
CA ALA A 342 4.69 14.43 28.13
C ALA A 342 4.64 13.97 29.60
N SER A 343 5.17 14.77 30.52
CA SER A 343 5.12 14.50 31.96
C SER A 343 3.70 14.25 32.46
N GLY A 344 2.72 15.05 32.00
CA GLY A 344 1.29 14.80 32.29
C GLY A 344 0.78 13.45 31.78
N GLY A 345 1.26 13.00 30.62
CA GLY A 345 1.01 11.65 30.12
C GLY A 345 1.65 10.56 30.99
N GLY A 346 2.89 10.79 31.46
CA GLY A 346 3.59 9.92 32.41
C GLY A 346 2.83 9.71 33.71
N VAL A 347 2.29 10.79 34.30
CA VAL A 347 1.45 10.73 35.52
C VAL A 347 0.24 9.81 35.31
N ILE A 348 -0.49 10.02 34.21
CA ILE A 348 -1.68 9.20 33.90
C ILE A 348 -1.27 7.73 33.74
N VAL A 349 -0.24 7.44 32.93
CA VAL A 349 0.20 6.05 32.70
C VAL A 349 0.70 5.38 33.98
N GLY A 350 1.39 6.10 34.87
CA GLY A 350 1.77 5.59 36.19
C GLY A 350 0.56 5.08 36.98
N ALA A 351 -0.52 5.85 36.99
CA ALA A 351 -1.79 5.43 37.61
C ALA A 351 -2.44 4.23 36.88
N LEU A 352 -2.41 4.19 35.54
CA LEU A 352 -2.91 3.05 34.76
C LEU A 352 -2.14 1.76 35.06
N CYS A 353 -0.83 1.82 35.35
CA CYS A 353 -0.03 0.65 35.72
C CYS A 353 -0.52 0.03 37.03
N VAL A 354 -0.80 0.87 38.04
CA VAL A 354 -1.38 0.41 39.30
C VAL A 354 -2.78 -0.14 39.06
N LEU A 355 -3.63 0.55 38.30
CA LEU A 355 -4.98 0.06 37.99
C LEU A 355 -4.96 -1.30 37.28
N LYS A 356 -4.02 -1.50 36.35
CA LYS A 356 -3.81 -2.80 35.66
C LYS A 356 -3.44 -3.89 36.66
N LEU A 357 -2.54 -3.57 37.58
CA LEU A 357 -2.13 -4.50 38.64
C LEU A 357 -3.35 -4.92 39.49
N LEU A 358 -4.20 -3.97 39.87
CA LEU A 358 -5.45 -4.23 40.61
C LEU A 358 -6.44 -5.08 39.81
N TYR A 359 -6.64 -4.78 38.54
CA TYR A 359 -7.49 -5.61 37.65
C TYR A 359 -6.98 -7.03 37.49
N GLY A 360 -5.68 -7.24 37.67
CA GLY A 360 -5.10 -8.56 37.67
C GLY A 360 -5.34 -9.37 38.95
N TYR A 361 -5.98 -8.81 39.99
CA TYR A 361 -6.45 -9.53 41.19
C TYR A 361 -7.94 -9.89 41.13
N ILE A 362 -8.69 -9.31 40.18
CA ILE A 362 -10.10 -9.63 40.00
C ILE A 362 -10.21 -11.06 39.48
N PRO A 363 -10.94 -11.99 40.13
CA PRO A 363 -11.12 -13.34 39.62
C PRO A 363 -11.90 -13.30 38.31
N GLY A 364 -11.37 -13.94 37.27
CA GLY A 364 -11.99 -13.95 35.95
C GLY A 364 -11.27 -14.85 34.96
N SER A 365 -11.84 -15.00 33.78
CA SER A 365 -11.17 -15.65 32.65
C SER A 365 -10.13 -14.71 32.01
N ASP A 366 -9.18 -15.27 31.25
CA ASP A 366 -8.22 -14.47 30.48
C ASP A 366 -8.91 -13.47 29.53
N PHE A 367 -10.09 -13.82 29.01
CA PHE A 367 -10.91 -12.94 28.20
C PHE A 367 -11.47 -11.75 29.01
N SER A 368 -11.90 -11.99 30.25
CA SER A 368 -12.33 -10.92 31.17
C SER A 368 -11.17 -9.97 31.48
N HIS A 369 -9.99 -10.50 31.77
CA HIS A 369 -8.79 -9.69 31.96
C HIS A 369 -8.39 -8.92 30.69
N ALA A 370 -8.51 -9.52 29.51
CA ALA A 370 -8.29 -8.84 28.23
C ALA A 370 -9.18 -7.61 28.08
N PHE A 371 -10.46 -7.73 28.43
CA PHE A 371 -11.40 -6.62 28.40
C PHE A 371 -11.02 -5.53 29.40
N TYR A 372 -10.72 -5.87 30.66
CA TYR A 372 -10.34 -4.89 31.68
C TYR A 372 -9.04 -4.14 31.32
N TYR A 373 -8.02 -4.85 30.82
CA TYR A 373 -6.78 -4.22 30.37
C TYR A 373 -7.01 -3.33 29.14
N ALA A 374 -7.79 -3.79 28.17
CA ALA A 374 -8.13 -3.00 26.98
C ALA A 374 -8.91 -1.73 27.35
N PHE A 375 -9.88 -1.85 28.26
CA PHE A 375 -10.65 -0.73 28.76
C PHE A 375 -9.76 0.28 29.51
N ASN A 376 -8.92 -0.19 30.43
CA ASN A 376 -7.96 0.65 31.16
C ASN A 376 -7.10 1.48 30.20
N TYR A 377 -6.48 0.82 29.23
CA TYR A 377 -5.58 1.49 28.31
C TYR A 377 -6.31 2.41 27.33
N ALA A 378 -7.46 1.99 26.79
CA ALA A 378 -8.25 2.83 25.89
C ALA A 378 -8.72 4.11 26.60
N MET A 379 -9.24 3.98 27.82
CA MET A 379 -9.64 5.11 28.66
C MET A 379 -8.45 6.04 28.93
N GLY A 380 -7.32 5.49 29.38
CA GLY A 380 -6.12 6.26 29.68
C GLY A 380 -5.54 7.01 28.47
N PHE A 381 -5.45 6.37 27.31
CA PHE A 381 -4.95 7.01 26.09
C PHE A 381 -5.89 8.08 25.53
N ILE A 382 -7.21 7.85 25.62
CA ILE A 382 -8.20 8.89 25.27
C ILE A 382 -8.07 10.07 26.23
N MET A 383 -7.91 9.84 27.54
CA MET A 383 -7.74 10.90 28.53
C MET A 383 -6.48 11.73 28.27
N ILE A 384 -5.33 11.09 28.05
CA ILE A 384 -4.08 11.76 27.68
C ILE A 384 -4.28 12.65 26.44
N TYR A 385 -4.97 12.11 25.42
CA TYR A 385 -5.25 12.84 24.18
C TYR A 385 -6.18 14.05 24.40
N LEU A 386 -7.31 13.88 25.09
CA LEU A 386 -8.29 14.93 25.33
C LEU A 386 -7.76 16.06 26.23
N MET A 387 -6.86 15.73 27.16
CA MET A 387 -6.17 16.71 28.02
C MET A 387 -5.01 17.43 27.30
N ASN A 388 -4.79 17.18 26.01
CA ASN A 388 -3.67 17.70 25.22
C ASN A 388 -2.27 17.33 25.74
N TYR A 389 -2.19 16.28 26.56
CA TYR A 389 -0.92 15.68 26.96
C TYR A 389 -0.35 14.82 25.84
N THR A 390 0.95 14.57 25.93
CA THR A 390 1.69 13.87 24.90
C THR A 390 2.00 12.45 25.34
N LEU A 391 1.51 11.47 24.58
CA LEU A 391 2.05 10.11 24.64
C LEU A 391 3.17 10.00 23.61
N ALA A 392 4.40 9.83 24.09
CA ALA A 392 5.54 9.60 23.25
C ALA A 392 5.36 8.33 22.40
N THR A 393 6.04 8.25 21.24
CA THR A 393 6.01 7.14 20.24
C THR A 393 4.81 7.11 19.29
N LYS A 394 3.75 7.88 19.52
CA LYS A 394 2.62 8.01 18.57
C LYS A 394 2.88 9.04 17.46
N GLN A 395 3.60 10.10 17.80
CA GLN A 395 3.96 11.22 16.91
C GLN A 395 4.86 10.86 15.72
N PRO A 396 5.85 9.95 15.81
CA PRO A 396 6.74 9.60 14.70
C PRO A 396 5.97 9.10 13.47
N ALA A 397 4.94 8.27 13.72
CA ALA A 397 4.08 7.76 12.67
C ALA A 397 3.35 8.88 11.93
N MET A 398 3.03 9.98 12.64
CA MET A 398 2.34 11.14 12.08
C MET A 398 3.26 12.06 11.30
N THR A 399 4.49 12.28 11.79
CA THR A 399 5.47 13.19 11.18
C THR A 399 6.19 12.61 9.96
N ALA A 400 6.24 11.27 9.82
CA ALA A 400 6.82 10.59 8.66
C ALA A 400 6.18 11.02 7.33
N ALA A 401 4.89 11.37 7.38
CA ALA A 401 4.16 11.81 6.22
C ALA A 401 4.58 13.20 5.72
N THR A 402 4.75 14.14 6.65
CA THR A 402 5.30 15.47 6.39
C THR A 402 6.71 15.36 5.80
N MET A 403 7.52 14.47 6.36
CA MET A 403 8.88 14.20 5.90
C MET A 403 8.95 13.71 4.44
N ALA A 404 8.09 12.78 4.06
CA ALA A 404 8.07 12.30 2.68
C ALA A 404 7.59 13.37 1.69
N LYS A 405 6.74 14.32 2.12
CA LYS A 405 6.30 15.43 1.27
C LYS A 405 7.48 16.29 0.84
N VAL A 406 8.31 16.65 1.81
CA VAL A 406 9.49 17.51 1.61
C VAL A 406 10.51 16.90 0.64
N LEU A 407 10.59 15.57 0.58
CA LEU A 407 11.48 14.84 -0.33
C LEU A 407 10.88 14.54 -1.71
N SER A 408 9.60 14.86 -1.97
CA SER A 408 8.91 14.42 -3.19
C SER A 408 8.73 15.50 -4.26
N GLU A 409 9.10 16.74 -3.96
CA GLU A 409 8.93 17.88 -4.86
C GLU A 409 10.25 18.22 -5.56
N GLY A 410 10.54 17.54 -6.68
CA GLY A 410 11.66 17.87 -7.59
C GLY A 410 12.82 16.87 -7.61
N GLU A 411 13.86 17.18 -8.40
CA GLU A 411 15.12 16.44 -8.38
C GLU A 411 15.85 16.72 -7.05
N ASN A 412 15.93 15.69 -6.20
CA ASN A 412 16.57 15.82 -4.90
C ASN A 412 18.09 15.90 -5.06
N THR A 413 18.68 17.03 -4.67
CA THR A 413 20.14 17.15 -4.57
C THR A 413 20.65 16.59 -3.24
N ARG A 414 21.96 16.40 -3.14
CA ARG A 414 22.61 16.01 -1.86
C ARG A 414 22.30 17.00 -0.73
N LYS A 415 22.08 18.28 -1.04
CA LYS A 415 21.67 19.30 -0.05
C LYS A 415 20.31 18.97 0.55
N ASN A 416 19.33 18.58 -0.27
CA ASN A 416 18.00 18.16 0.19
C ASN A 416 18.09 16.98 1.17
N TYR A 417 18.98 16.01 0.93
CA TYR A 417 19.17 14.88 1.84
C TYR A 417 19.80 15.29 3.18
N VAL A 418 20.69 16.29 3.20
CA VAL A 418 21.28 16.82 4.43
C VAL A 418 20.26 17.64 5.23
N ASP A 419 19.48 18.50 4.57
CA ASP A 419 18.38 19.25 5.19
C ASP A 419 17.32 18.29 5.74
N PHE A 420 17.04 17.21 5.00
CA PHE A 420 16.17 16.15 5.46
C PHE A 420 16.71 15.41 6.69
N ALA A 421 18.00 15.06 6.71
CA ALA A 421 18.64 14.45 7.86
C ALA A 421 18.58 15.37 9.10
N HIS A 422 18.68 16.69 8.90
CA HIS A 422 18.49 17.66 9.96
C HIS A 422 17.04 17.69 10.47
N LEU A 423 16.04 17.65 9.59
CA LEU A 423 14.62 17.52 9.97
C LEU A 423 14.36 16.25 10.79
N VAL A 424 14.97 15.12 10.40
CA VAL A 424 14.91 13.85 11.16
C VAL A 424 15.55 14.01 12.54
N SER A 425 16.65 14.74 12.67
CA SER A 425 17.27 15.02 13.97
C SER A 425 16.35 15.82 14.90
N ARG A 426 15.62 16.81 14.38
CA ARG A 426 14.65 17.60 15.13
C ARG A 426 13.45 16.78 15.58
N LEU A 427 12.99 15.86 14.73
CA LEU A 427 11.94 14.91 15.11
C LEU A 427 12.41 14.00 16.24
N PHE A 428 13.59 13.38 16.09
CA PHE A 428 14.14 12.49 17.10
C PHE A 428 14.29 13.22 18.44
N ARG A 429 14.72 14.47 18.42
CA ARG A 429 14.80 15.36 19.59
C ARG A 429 13.45 15.55 20.29
N SER A 430 12.38 15.84 19.54
CA SER A 430 11.03 15.93 20.08
C SER A 430 10.58 14.62 20.75
N GLN A 431 10.89 13.48 20.13
CA GLN A 431 10.50 12.18 20.66
C GLN A 431 11.28 11.83 21.91
N PHE A 432 12.57 12.11 21.92
CA PHE A 432 13.44 11.85 23.06
C PHE A 432 12.96 12.60 24.30
N ILE A 433 12.69 13.91 24.21
CA ILE A 433 12.22 14.66 25.38
C ILE A 433 10.82 14.22 25.85
N ALA A 434 9.96 13.79 24.92
CA ALA A 434 8.69 13.19 25.28
C ALA A 434 8.85 11.83 25.98
N PHE A 435 9.81 11.00 25.57
CA PHE A 435 10.17 9.76 26.28
C PHE A 435 10.63 10.05 27.69
N VAL A 436 11.55 11.00 27.84
CA VAL A 436 12.11 11.39 29.13
C VAL A 436 10.99 11.89 30.06
N GLY A 437 10.12 12.80 29.61
CA GLY A 437 8.99 13.28 30.41
C GLY A 437 8.03 12.16 30.84
N ASN A 438 7.65 11.28 29.90
CA ASN A 438 6.79 10.14 30.21
C ASN A 438 7.40 9.19 31.25
N VAL A 439 8.66 8.79 31.05
CA VAL A 439 9.36 7.81 31.90
C VAL A 439 9.62 8.38 33.29
N LEU A 440 10.14 9.62 33.37
CA LEU A 440 10.51 10.26 34.63
C LEU A 440 9.33 10.49 35.56
N LEU A 441 8.11 10.67 35.05
CA LEU A 441 6.92 10.85 35.89
C LEU A 441 6.14 9.54 36.11
N ALA A 442 6.13 8.63 35.14
CA ALA A 442 5.44 7.34 35.32
C ALA A 442 6.03 6.51 36.46
N PHE A 443 7.37 6.51 36.61
CA PHE A 443 8.07 5.78 37.66
C PHE A 443 7.71 6.26 39.09
N PRO A 444 7.93 7.53 39.48
CA PRO A 444 7.64 7.99 40.83
C PRO A 444 6.15 8.00 41.14
N ILE A 445 5.27 8.23 40.15
CA ILE A 445 3.82 8.21 40.39
C ILE A 445 3.33 6.80 40.65
N ALA A 446 3.81 5.80 39.91
CA ALA A 446 3.48 4.41 40.19
C ALA A 446 3.94 4.00 41.60
N LEU A 447 5.17 4.39 41.99
CA LEU A 447 5.68 4.20 43.36
C LEU A 447 4.83 4.90 44.42
N ALA A 448 4.50 6.17 44.21
CA ALA A 448 3.73 6.95 45.18
C ALA A 448 2.33 6.37 45.41
N ILE A 449 1.66 5.93 44.32
CA ILE A 449 0.34 5.34 44.41
C ILE A 449 0.40 3.97 45.10
N ILE A 450 1.32 3.08 44.70
CA ILE A 450 1.42 1.74 45.33
C ILE A 450 1.82 1.83 46.80
N TYR A 451 2.73 2.73 47.15
CA TYR A 451 3.11 3.01 48.53
C TYR A 451 1.93 3.56 49.33
N GLY A 452 1.20 4.54 48.77
CA GLY A 452 -0.02 5.06 49.41
C GLY A 452 -1.07 3.97 49.65
N MET A 453 -1.25 3.04 48.71
CA MET A 453 -2.14 1.90 48.87
C MET A 453 -1.66 0.94 49.96
N ASP A 454 -0.37 0.63 50.00
CA ASP A 454 0.22 -0.23 51.03
C ASP A 454 0.00 0.33 52.44
N VAL A 455 0.22 1.64 52.63
CA VAL A 455 -0.04 2.32 53.91
C VAL A 455 -1.52 2.28 54.31
N ILE A 456 -2.44 2.46 53.35
CA ILE A 456 -3.89 2.51 53.61
C ILE A 456 -4.48 1.12 53.88
N PHE A 457 -4.12 0.13 53.06
CA PHE A 457 -4.70 -1.22 53.10
C PHE A 457 -3.86 -2.23 53.89
N LYS A 458 -2.66 -1.83 54.34
CA LYS A 458 -1.67 -2.69 55.04
C LYS A 458 -1.30 -3.95 54.25
N GLN A 459 -1.35 -3.87 52.93
CA GLN A 459 -1.05 -4.97 52.02
C GLN A 459 -0.29 -4.45 50.81
N ASN A 460 0.89 -5.03 50.56
CA ASN A 460 1.67 -4.72 49.38
C ASN A 460 1.18 -5.56 48.18
N PHE A 461 0.29 -4.95 47.39
CA PHE A 461 -0.25 -5.57 46.17
C PHE A 461 0.78 -5.78 45.06
N ALA A 462 2.03 -5.33 45.19
CA ALA A 462 3.06 -5.53 44.17
C ALA A 462 3.91 -6.79 44.38
N VAL A 463 3.92 -7.39 45.58
CA VAL A 463 4.81 -8.51 45.94
C VAL A 463 4.60 -9.71 45.01
N GLU A 464 3.37 -10.17 44.84
CA GLU A 464 3.05 -11.39 44.08
C GLU A 464 3.45 -11.29 42.61
N LYS A 465 3.37 -10.08 42.01
CA LYS A 465 3.68 -9.85 40.60
C LYS A 465 5.07 -9.27 40.35
N SER A 466 5.82 -8.92 41.39
CA SER A 466 7.12 -8.25 41.28
C SER A 466 8.12 -9.02 40.43
N ALA A 467 8.29 -10.33 40.68
CA ALA A 467 9.23 -11.16 39.94
C ALA A 467 8.89 -11.22 38.44
N THR A 468 7.60 -11.30 38.10
CA THR A 468 7.13 -11.29 36.71
C THR A 468 7.38 -9.94 36.05
N LEU A 469 7.03 -8.83 36.72
CA LEU A 469 7.23 -7.47 36.19
C LEU A 469 8.71 -7.15 35.92
N LEU A 470 9.62 -7.62 36.79
CA LEU A 470 11.07 -7.48 36.59
C LEU A 470 11.60 -8.40 35.49
N ARG A 471 11.11 -9.65 35.42
CA ARG A 471 11.47 -10.59 34.35
C ARG A 471 11.04 -10.08 32.96
N ASP A 472 9.90 -9.39 32.87
CA ASP A 472 9.42 -8.77 31.64
C ASP A 472 10.30 -7.60 31.17
N LEU A 473 11.26 -7.15 31.99
CA LEU A 473 12.27 -6.16 31.61
C LEU A 473 13.63 -6.78 31.25
N ASP A 474 13.74 -8.11 31.27
CA ASP A 474 14.91 -8.82 30.74
C ASP A 474 14.90 -8.81 29.20
N PRO A 475 15.93 -8.29 28.53
CA PRO A 475 15.94 -8.18 27.07
C PRO A 475 16.01 -9.53 26.35
N VAL A 476 16.61 -10.55 26.98
CA VAL A 476 16.89 -11.86 26.36
C VAL A 476 15.90 -12.91 26.83
N GLN A 477 15.73 -13.08 28.14
CA GLN A 477 14.92 -14.17 28.70
C GLN A 477 13.44 -14.00 28.38
N SER A 478 12.95 -12.77 28.38
CA SER A 478 11.56 -12.48 28.07
C SER A 478 11.39 -11.82 26.70
N LYS A 479 12.43 -11.78 25.85
CA LYS A 479 12.36 -11.25 24.47
C LYS A 479 11.82 -9.81 24.40
N ALA A 480 12.26 -8.93 25.30
CA ALA A 480 11.68 -7.57 25.43
C ALA A 480 11.67 -6.76 24.16
N ILE A 481 12.73 -6.90 23.37
CA ILE A 481 12.89 -6.20 22.11
C ILE A 481 11.83 -6.65 21.10
N PHE A 482 11.51 -7.94 21.03
CA PHE A 482 10.49 -8.46 20.13
C PHE A 482 9.10 -7.91 20.50
N HIS A 483 8.74 -7.94 21.78
CA HIS A 483 7.48 -7.37 22.28
C HIS A 483 7.42 -5.84 22.13
N ALA A 484 8.56 -5.15 22.20
CA ALA A 484 8.65 -3.73 21.91
C ALA A 484 8.42 -3.42 20.41
N CYS A 485 8.91 -4.27 19.51
CA CYS A 485 8.63 -4.15 18.08
C CYS A 485 7.14 -4.33 17.77
N ILE A 486 6.45 -5.26 18.45
CA ILE A 486 4.98 -5.43 18.31
C ILE A 486 4.25 -4.15 18.72
N ALA A 487 4.65 -3.52 19.83
CA ALA A 487 4.08 -2.23 20.24
C ALA A 487 4.30 -1.14 19.17
N GLY A 488 5.52 -1.08 18.60
CA GLY A 488 5.86 -0.18 17.49
C GLY A 488 4.99 -0.41 16.25
N PHE A 489 4.70 -1.66 15.92
CA PHE A 489 3.79 -2.02 14.85
C PHE A 489 2.34 -1.57 15.14
N PHE A 490 1.83 -1.75 16.36
CA PHE A 490 0.49 -1.28 16.71
C PHE A 490 0.37 0.24 16.76
N LEU A 491 1.43 0.95 17.13
CA LEU A 491 1.49 2.41 17.00
C LEU A 491 1.35 2.85 15.53
N PHE A 492 2.05 2.15 14.62
CA PHE A 492 1.91 2.38 13.18
C PHE A 492 0.48 2.11 12.69
N ILE A 493 -0.12 0.97 13.06
CA ILE A 493 -1.52 0.64 12.71
C ILE A 493 -2.50 1.66 13.26
N SER A 494 -2.31 2.13 14.50
CA SER A 494 -3.12 3.18 15.12
C SER A 494 -3.05 4.50 14.34
N GLY A 495 -1.88 4.84 13.77
CA GLY A 495 -1.71 5.98 12.86
C GLY A 495 -2.49 5.83 11.56
N ILE A 496 -2.44 4.64 10.94
CA ILE A 496 -3.23 4.31 9.74
C ILE A 496 -4.74 4.43 10.02
N ILE A 497 -5.20 3.94 11.18
CA ILE A 497 -6.60 4.05 11.59
C ILE A 497 -7.00 5.52 11.71
N SER A 498 -6.17 6.36 12.34
CA SER A 498 -6.40 7.82 12.44
C SER A 498 -6.57 8.46 11.07
N GLY A 499 -5.64 8.21 10.15
CA GLY A 499 -5.70 8.77 8.79
C GLY A 499 -6.93 8.29 8.00
N ASN A 500 -7.30 7.02 8.13
CA ASN A 500 -8.50 6.47 7.48
C ASN A 500 -9.81 7.04 8.05
N VAL A 501 -9.92 7.17 9.39
CA VAL A 501 -11.08 7.77 10.05
C VAL A 501 -11.21 9.25 9.69
N GLY A 502 -10.10 9.99 9.70
CA GLY A 502 -10.07 11.39 9.25
C GLY A 502 -10.53 11.56 7.80
N ASN A 503 -9.96 10.79 6.88
CA ASN A 503 -10.40 10.77 5.47
C ASN A 503 -11.89 10.41 5.34
N SER A 504 -12.38 9.45 6.12
CA SER A 504 -13.79 9.05 6.08
C SER A 504 -14.72 10.13 6.62
N SER A 505 -14.29 10.86 7.67
CA SER A 505 -15.02 12.00 8.22
C SER A 505 -15.22 13.10 7.18
N VAL A 506 -14.15 13.45 6.45
CA VAL A 506 -14.20 14.42 5.35
C VAL A 506 -15.08 13.90 4.21
N PHE A 507 -14.84 12.67 3.77
CA PHE A 507 -15.55 12.06 2.64
C PHE A 507 -17.06 12.00 2.84
N TYR A 508 -17.51 11.50 3.99
CA TYR A 508 -18.94 11.44 4.30
C TYR A 508 -19.50 12.78 4.78
N HIS A 509 -18.69 13.84 4.83
CA HIS A 509 -19.08 15.16 5.31
C HIS A 509 -19.71 15.10 6.71
N ILE A 510 -19.19 14.22 7.59
CA ILE A 510 -19.78 13.97 8.91
C ILE A 510 -19.91 15.25 9.76
N PRO A 511 -18.92 16.15 9.83
CA PRO A 511 -19.06 17.40 10.58
C PRO A 511 -20.25 18.23 10.08
N LYS A 512 -20.36 18.44 8.76
CA LYS A 512 -21.49 19.17 8.15
C LYS A 512 -22.83 18.47 8.40
N ARG A 513 -22.86 17.13 8.44
CA ARG A 513 -24.07 16.37 8.78
C ARG A 513 -24.47 16.55 10.24
N ILE A 514 -23.51 16.61 11.17
CA ILE A 514 -23.77 16.89 12.59
C ILE A 514 -24.35 18.29 12.76
N GLU A 515 -23.72 19.30 12.15
CA GLU A 515 -24.15 20.70 12.21
C GLU A 515 -25.56 20.91 11.63
N LYS A 516 -25.88 20.24 10.51
CA LYS A 516 -27.18 20.39 9.83
C LYS A 516 -28.24 19.39 10.29
N ASN A 517 -27.96 18.53 11.28
CA ASN A 517 -28.90 17.50 11.70
C ASN A 517 -30.17 18.13 12.32
N PRO A 518 -31.38 17.91 11.76
CA PRO A 518 -32.61 18.49 12.28
C PRO A 518 -32.92 18.08 13.73
N PHE A 519 -32.65 16.82 14.09
CA PHE A 519 -32.88 16.30 15.43
C PHE A 519 -31.95 16.96 16.46
N LEU A 520 -30.65 17.06 16.14
CA LEU A 520 -29.68 17.69 17.02
C LEU A 520 -29.96 19.19 17.20
N ASN A 521 -30.32 19.87 16.10
CA ASN A 521 -30.70 21.28 16.11
C ASN A 521 -31.98 21.56 16.90
N TYR A 522 -32.91 20.61 16.93
CA TYR A 522 -34.15 20.71 17.70
C TYR A 522 -33.92 20.47 19.20
N PHE A 523 -33.20 19.40 19.58
CA PHE A 523 -33.04 19.01 20.99
C PHE A 523 -31.92 19.73 21.73
N VAL A 524 -30.78 19.98 21.08
CA VAL A 524 -29.58 20.52 21.73
C VAL A 524 -29.34 21.98 21.33
N GLY A 525 -29.88 22.41 20.19
CA GLY A 525 -29.75 23.76 19.64
C GLY A 525 -28.69 23.89 18.53
N LYS A 526 -28.79 24.95 17.73
CA LYS A 526 -27.90 25.16 16.56
C LYS A 526 -26.44 25.44 16.95
N ASN A 527 -26.23 26.23 18.01
CA ASN A 527 -24.89 26.62 18.44
C ASN A 527 -24.10 25.44 19.02
N THR A 528 -24.77 24.57 19.77
CA THR A 528 -24.19 23.34 20.33
C THR A 528 -23.96 22.29 19.25
N ALA A 529 -24.85 22.15 18.26
CA ALA A 529 -24.65 21.30 17.08
C ALA A 529 -23.40 21.73 16.28
N LYS A 530 -23.20 23.04 16.10
CA LYS A 530 -21.98 23.59 15.50
C LYS A 530 -20.74 23.28 16.34
N GLY A 531 -20.80 23.51 17.65
CA GLY A 531 -19.70 23.16 18.57
C GLY A 531 -19.35 21.65 18.54
N LEU A 532 -20.36 20.78 18.45
CA LEU A 532 -20.17 19.33 18.35
C LEU A 532 -19.54 18.93 17.00
N SER A 533 -19.94 19.59 15.91
CA SER A 533 -19.33 19.42 14.58
C SER A 533 -17.85 19.77 14.61
N GLU A 534 -17.49 20.93 15.17
CA GLU A 534 -16.10 21.39 15.31
C GLU A 534 -15.28 20.44 16.20
N TYR A 535 -15.86 20.01 17.34
CA TYR A 535 -15.24 19.04 18.23
C TYR A 535 -14.99 17.69 17.54
N TYR A 536 -15.97 17.19 16.79
CA TYR A 536 -15.84 15.94 16.04
C TYR A 536 -14.75 16.04 14.97
N ALA A 537 -14.76 17.11 14.17
CA ALA A 537 -13.77 17.35 13.12
C ALA A 537 -12.34 17.38 13.68
N LYS A 538 -12.14 17.97 14.87
CA LYS A 538 -10.83 18.11 15.50
C LYS A 538 -10.36 16.84 16.22
N ASN A 539 -11.25 16.11 16.88
CA ASN A 539 -10.85 15.11 17.87
C ASN A 539 -11.17 13.65 17.49
N TRP A 540 -12.14 13.40 16.61
CA TRP A 540 -12.67 12.05 16.41
C TRP A 540 -11.63 11.04 15.90
N ALA A 541 -10.82 11.44 14.93
CA ALA A 541 -9.75 10.58 14.39
C ALA A 541 -8.74 10.18 15.49
N GLY A 542 -8.34 11.15 16.32
CA GLY A 542 -7.43 10.91 17.44
C GLY A 542 -8.03 10.05 18.55
N ILE A 543 -9.32 10.23 18.88
CA ILE A 543 -10.04 9.40 19.86
C ILE A 543 -10.08 7.94 19.38
N ILE A 544 -10.54 7.68 18.16
CA ILE A 544 -10.65 6.31 17.62
C ILE A 544 -9.27 5.65 17.51
N SER A 545 -8.25 6.41 17.12
CA SER A 545 -6.87 5.94 17.06
C SER A 545 -6.34 5.51 18.43
N ASN A 546 -6.56 6.32 19.48
CA ASN A 546 -6.15 5.99 20.86
C ASN A 546 -6.96 4.83 21.46
N PHE A 547 -8.26 4.77 21.14
CA PHE A 547 -9.14 3.68 21.53
C PHE A 547 -8.61 2.33 21.01
N TRP A 548 -8.38 2.21 19.71
CA TRP A 548 -7.85 0.99 19.10
C TRP A 548 -6.44 0.66 19.58
N PHE A 549 -5.60 1.68 19.82
CA PHE A 549 -4.28 1.45 20.40
C PHE A 549 -4.38 0.81 21.79
N GLY A 550 -5.26 1.31 22.65
CA GLY A 550 -5.52 0.71 23.97
C GLY A 550 -6.04 -0.73 23.88
N ILE A 551 -6.95 -1.00 22.94
CA ILE A 551 -7.46 -2.34 22.66
C ILE A 551 -6.33 -3.29 22.25
N PHE A 552 -5.49 -2.90 21.29
CA PHE A 552 -4.37 -3.75 20.86
C PHE A 552 -3.42 -4.05 22.03
N LEU A 553 -3.12 -3.06 22.87
CA LEU A 553 -2.28 -3.26 24.05
C LEU A 553 -2.90 -4.20 25.09
N GLY A 554 -4.21 -4.11 25.31
CA GLY A 554 -4.89 -4.90 26.34
C GLY A 554 -5.15 -6.36 25.96
N ILE A 555 -5.41 -6.61 24.68
CA ILE A 555 -5.84 -7.94 24.21
C ILE A 555 -4.68 -8.82 23.75
N THR A 556 -3.52 -8.26 23.38
CA THR A 556 -2.43 -9.04 22.78
C THR A 556 -1.87 -10.14 23.70
N GLY A 557 -1.68 -9.86 25.00
CA GLY A 557 -1.23 -10.87 25.97
C GLY A 557 -2.21 -12.06 26.06
N PRO A 558 -3.49 -11.82 26.34
CA PRO A 558 -4.52 -12.88 26.36
C PRO A 558 -4.68 -13.64 25.04
N ILE A 559 -4.57 -12.97 23.89
CA ILE A 559 -4.55 -13.65 22.58
C ILE A 559 -3.32 -14.55 22.44
N GLY A 560 -2.15 -14.08 22.88
CA GLY A 560 -0.92 -14.88 22.91
C GLY A 560 -1.12 -16.17 23.69
N LEU A 561 -1.60 -16.04 24.93
CA LEU A 561 -1.90 -17.17 25.80
C LEU A 561 -2.90 -18.15 25.16
N PHE A 562 -3.98 -17.64 24.56
CA PHE A 562 -5.01 -18.47 23.91
C PHE A 562 -4.45 -19.32 22.76
N PHE A 563 -3.54 -18.76 21.94
CA PHE A 563 -2.91 -19.50 20.83
C PHE A 563 -1.64 -20.27 21.25
N GLY A 564 -1.27 -20.26 22.53
CA GLY A 564 -0.01 -20.85 23.02
C GLY A 564 1.23 -20.14 22.47
N LEU A 565 1.09 -18.89 22.03
CA LEU A 565 2.17 -18.06 21.52
C LEU A 565 2.68 -17.14 22.63
N ASP A 566 4.00 -17.04 22.76
CA ASP A 566 4.67 -16.08 23.64
C ASP A 566 4.55 -14.67 23.04
N LEU A 567 3.34 -14.10 23.07
CA LEU A 567 3.01 -12.75 22.59
C LEU A 567 2.58 -11.87 23.76
N ASP A 568 3.31 -10.78 23.93
CA ASP A 568 3.05 -9.71 24.88
C ASP A 568 3.44 -8.37 24.25
N ILE A 569 3.09 -7.25 24.89
CA ILE A 569 3.42 -5.90 24.43
C ILE A 569 4.21 -5.14 25.49
N ARG A 570 5.35 -4.59 25.05
CA ARG A 570 6.17 -3.70 25.88
C ARG A 570 6.18 -2.30 25.30
N HIS A 571 5.58 -1.39 26.05
CA HIS A 571 5.56 0.03 25.72
C HIS A 571 6.36 0.81 26.77
N ILE A 572 7.23 1.71 26.33
CA ILE A 572 8.18 2.44 27.19
C ILE A 572 7.59 2.98 28.49
N THR A 573 6.46 3.71 28.42
CA THR A 573 5.88 4.34 29.61
C THR A 573 5.32 3.31 30.60
N PHE A 574 4.76 2.20 30.11
CA PHE A 574 4.29 1.11 30.97
C PHE A 574 5.46 0.31 31.54
N ALA A 575 6.53 0.12 30.76
CA ALA A 575 7.76 -0.51 31.23
C ALA A 575 8.37 0.28 32.41
N SER A 576 8.35 1.62 32.34
CA SER A 576 8.79 2.49 33.45
C SER A 576 7.94 2.30 34.72
N GLY A 577 6.61 2.33 34.59
CA GLY A 577 5.71 2.11 35.73
C GLY A 577 5.81 0.70 36.30
N ASN A 578 5.91 -0.32 35.45
CA ASN A 578 6.11 -1.70 35.86
C ASN A 578 7.47 -1.92 36.55
N PHE A 579 8.52 -1.22 36.11
CA PHE A 579 9.82 -1.24 36.77
C PHE A 579 9.72 -0.70 38.21
N ALA A 580 9.02 0.42 38.40
CA ALA A 580 8.71 0.98 39.71
C ALA A 580 7.96 -0.04 40.60
N LEU A 581 6.87 -0.62 40.10
CA LEU A 581 6.07 -1.60 40.83
C LEU A 581 6.88 -2.87 41.16
N GLY A 582 7.69 -3.35 40.21
CA GLY A 582 8.58 -4.48 40.40
C GLY A 582 9.60 -4.25 41.51
N LEU A 583 10.27 -3.09 41.51
CA LEU A 583 11.20 -2.71 42.57
C LEU A 583 10.52 -2.60 43.94
N TYR A 584 9.35 -1.95 44.01
CA TYR A 584 8.60 -1.80 45.27
C TYR A 584 8.11 -3.15 45.81
N GLY A 585 7.58 -4.02 44.95
CA GLY A 585 7.12 -5.35 45.37
C GLY A 585 8.27 -6.29 45.78
N ALA A 586 9.49 -6.02 45.33
CA ALA A 586 10.71 -6.70 45.79
C ALA A 586 11.32 -6.03 47.03
N ASP A 587 10.65 -5.04 47.65
CA ASP A 587 11.18 -4.25 48.76
C ASP A 587 12.56 -3.64 48.45
N PHE A 588 12.78 -3.26 47.19
CA PHE A 588 14.05 -2.78 46.64
C PHE A 588 15.24 -3.75 46.79
N SER A 589 14.99 -5.00 47.20
CA SER A 589 16.00 -6.06 47.37
C SER A 589 16.38 -6.76 46.05
N VAL A 590 16.70 -5.96 45.04
CA VAL A 590 17.00 -6.44 43.68
C VAL A 590 18.51 -6.38 43.42
N SER A 591 19.05 -7.37 42.70
CA SER A 591 20.47 -7.39 42.34
C SER A 591 20.86 -6.16 41.50
N SER A 592 22.07 -5.63 41.68
CA SER A 592 22.56 -4.47 40.92
C SER A 592 22.55 -4.72 39.41
N ALA A 593 22.80 -5.97 38.99
CA ALA A 593 22.72 -6.37 37.59
C ALA A 593 21.28 -6.26 37.06
N THR A 594 20.30 -6.81 37.77
CA THR A 594 18.88 -6.76 37.38
C THR A 594 18.36 -5.33 37.33
N PHE A 595 18.79 -4.44 38.24
CA PHE A 595 18.42 -3.03 38.20
C PHE A 595 18.92 -2.33 36.93
N TRP A 596 20.22 -2.41 36.64
CA TRP A 596 20.80 -1.74 35.48
C TRP A 596 20.31 -2.32 34.16
N ILE A 597 20.15 -3.64 34.08
CA ILE A 597 19.57 -4.30 32.91
C ILE A 597 18.14 -3.80 32.69
N SER A 598 17.28 -3.85 33.72
CA SER A 598 15.89 -3.37 33.61
C SER A 598 15.82 -1.90 33.20
N PHE A 599 16.66 -1.06 33.81
CA PHE A 599 16.74 0.37 33.51
C PHE A 599 17.12 0.63 32.03
N VAL A 600 18.18 -0.01 31.54
CA VAL A 600 18.59 0.10 30.13
C VAL A 600 17.52 -0.46 29.19
N THR A 601 16.88 -1.57 29.56
CA THR A 601 15.82 -2.18 28.76
C THR A 601 14.61 -1.26 28.59
N VAL A 602 14.23 -0.46 29.59
CA VAL A 602 13.14 0.55 29.45
C VAL A 602 13.45 1.50 28.28
N PHE A 603 14.68 2.02 28.19
CA PHE A 603 15.08 2.89 27.09
C PHE A 603 15.16 2.15 25.74
N LEU A 604 15.66 0.90 25.73
CA LEU A 604 15.68 0.07 24.53
C LEU A 604 14.26 -0.21 24.00
N ILE A 605 13.31 -0.53 24.88
CA ILE A 605 11.90 -0.69 24.51
C ILE A 605 11.39 0.57 23.80
N GLY A 606 11.66 1.74 24.37
CA GLY A 606 11.30 3.03 23.75
C GLY A 606 11.93 3.27 22.39
N PHE A 607 13.21 2.95 22.25
CA PHE A 607 13.91 3.05 20.97
C PHE A 607 13.28 2.16 19.91
N PHE A 608 12.97 0.90 20.22
CA PHE A 608 12.34 -0.02 19.26
C PHE A 608 10.87 0.31 18.98
N ASN A 609 10.10 0.77 19.98
CA ASN A 609 8.75 1.30 19.76
C ASN A 609 8.79 2.42 18.70
N PHE A 610 9.72 3.37 18.85
CA PHE A 610 9.94 4.48 17.92
C PHE A 610 10.42 3.99 16.55
N ALA A 611 11.52 3.22 16.50
CA ALA A 611 12.19 2.85 15.26
C ALA A 611 11.29 2.04 14.33
N VAL A 612 10.54 1.08 14.89
CA VAL A 612 9.60 0.26 14.10
C VAL A 612 8.42 1.11 13.62
N SER A 613 7.80 1.89 14.50
CA SER A 613 6.66 2.73 14.13
C SER A 613 7.02 3.77 13.05
N PHE A 614 8.11 4.50 13.28
CA PHE A 614 8.63 5.50 12.35
C PHE A 614 9.08 4.87 11.03
N GLY A 615 9.84 3.77 11.08
CA GLY A 615 10.35 3.08 9.90
C GLY A 615 9.23 2.59 8.98
N LEU A 616 8.19 1.97 9.54
CA LEU A 616 7.02 1.51 8.77
C LEU A 616 6.24 2.68 8.17
N SER A 617 6.02 3.76 8.92
CA SER A 617 5.38 4.97 8.39
C SER A 617 6.19 5.63 7.28
N MET A 618 7.52 5.70 7.42
CA MET A 618 8.41 6.24 6.38
C MET A 618 8.39 5.41 5.11
N ILE A 619 8.43 4.07 5.22
CA ILE A 619 8.28 3.18 4.06
C ILE A 619 6.95 3.40 3.35
N LEU A 620 5.85 3.53 4.12
CA LEU A 620 4.52 3.80 3.58
C LEU A 620 4.47 5.15 2.86
N ALA A 621 5.04 6.18 3.46
CA ALA A 621 5.05 7.55 2.94
C ALA A 621 5.94 7.67 1.69
N PHE A 622 7.11 7.02 1.64
CA PHE A 622 7.95 6.96 0.44
C PHE A 622 7.29 6.21 -0.71
N ARG A 623 6.63 5.09 -0.42
CA ARG A 623 5.86 4.34 -1.43
C ARG A 623 4.71 5.16 -2.01
N SER A 624 4.05 5.96 -1.18
CA SER A 624 2.99 6.86 -1.65
C SER A 624 3.48 7.87 -2.69
N ARG A 625 4.74 8.28 -2.64
CA ARG A 625 5.27 9.41 -3.41
C ARG A 625 6.28 9.00 -4.50
N LYS A 626 6.36 7.70 -4.80
CA LYS A 626 7.25 7.11 -5.83
C LYS A 626 8.74 7.44 -5.65
N VAL A 627 9.19 7.64 -4.42
CA VAL A 627 10.62 7.81 -4.13
C VAL A 627 11.36 6.54 -4.55
N ASN A 628 12.43 6.67 -5.34
CA ASN A 628 13.15 5.52 -5.87
C ASN A 628 13.85 4.77 -4.73
N PHE A 629 13.89 3.43 -4.79
CA PHE A 629 14.52 2.63 -3.74
C PHE A 629 16.01 2.97 -3.53
N GLY A 630 16.70 3.41 -4.60
CA GLY A 630 18.06 3.94 -4.53
C GLY A 630 18.17 5.22 -3.70
N GLU A 631 17.23 6.16 -3.85
CA GLU A 631 17.18 7.40 -3.08
C GLU A 631 16.90 7.14 -1.60
N VAL A 632 16.01 6.19 -1.30
CA VAL A 632 15.73 5.77 0.09
C VAL A 632 17.01 5.31 0.78
N LYS A 633 17.86 4.53 0.10
CA LYS A 633 19.15 4.08 0.65
C LYS A 633 20.10 5.24 0.93
N GLU A 634 20.19 6.22 0.03
CA GLU A 634 21.03 7.40 0.23
C GLU A 634 20.49 8.31 1.36
N ILE A 635 19.17 8.45 1.50
CA ILE A 635 18.55 9.18 2.61
C ILE A 635 18.93 8.55 3.96
N TYR A 636 18.79 7.23 4.11
CA TYR A 636 19.20 6.53 5.35
C TYR A 636 20.70 6.69 5.63
N ARG A 637 21.53 6.64 4.57
CA ARG A 637 22.96 6.83 4.68
C ARG A 637 23.31 8.24 5.16
N GLU A 638 22.65 9.28 4.65
CA GLU A 638 22.88 10.66 5.08
C GLU A 638 22.34 10.92 6.49
N ILE A 639 21.20 10.34 6.90
CA ILE A 639 20.73 10.38 8.29
C ILE A 639 21.78 9.81 9.25
N PHE A 640 22.31 8.61 8.93
CA PHE A 640 23.33 7.96 9.76
C PHE A 640 24.63 8.77 9.80
N ARG A 641 25.07 9.30 8.66
CA ARG A 641 26.26 10.17 8.59
C ARG A 641 26.05 11.46 9.40
N TYR A 642 24.87 12.06 9.34
CA TYR A 642 24.53 13.24 10.12
C TYR A 642 24.51 12.96 11.62
N PHE A 643 23.95 11.81 12.03
CA PHE A 643 23.98 11.33 13.42
C PHE A 643 25.41 11.16 13.95
N MET A 644 26.28 10.49 13.19
CA MET A 644 27.67 10.27 13.61
C MET A 644 28.46 11.57 13.72
N LYS A 645 28.18 12.57 12.86
CA LYS A 645 28.83 13.89 12.92
C LYS A 645 28.28 14.79 14.03
N ASN A 646 26.98 14.70 14.33
CA ASN A 646 26.29 15.62 15.24
C ASN A 646 25.35 14.88 16.22
N PRO A 647 25.85 13.95 17.05
CA PRO A 647 24.99 13.11 17.88
C PRO A 647 24.19 13.94 18.89
N LEU A 648 24.79 14.96 19.51
CA LEU A 648 24.13 15.81 20.51
C LEU A 648 22.93 16.58 19.94
N ARG A 649 22.90 16.90 18.64
CA ARG A 649 21.78 17.62 18.00
C ARG A 649 20.50 16.80 17.93
N PHE A 650 20.61 15.47 18.00
CA PHE A 650 19.45 14.57 18.07
C PHE A 650 18.79 14.59 19.44
N PHE A 651 19.50 14.94 20.52
CA PHE A 651 18.97 14.88 21.88
C PHE A 651 18.68 16.26 22.47
N LEU A 652 19.50 17.25 22.14
CA LEU A 652 19.47 18.59 22.75
C LEU A 652 19.12 19.69 21.74
N PRO A 653 18.44 20.77 22.17
CA PRO A 653 18.09 21.89 21.31
C PRO A 653 19.29 22.82 21.05
N ILE A 654 20.23 22.36 20.21
CA ILE A 654 21.40 23.12 19.75
C ILE A 654 21.07 23.81 18.42
N ARG A 655 21.37 25.11 18.29
CA ARG A 655 21.13 25.89 17.06
C ARG A 655 22.00 25.39 15.90
N SER A 656 21.46 25.43 14.69
CA SER A 656 22.12 24.98 13.45
C SER A 656 21.90 25.98 12.32
N GLU A 657 22.89 26.21 11.46
CA GLU A 657 22.72 27.01 10.24
C GLU A 657 21.68 26.41 9.28
N LEU A 658 21.41 25.10 9.40
CA LEU A 658 20.38 24.40 8.61
C LEU A 658 18.94 24.67 9.11
N ASP A 659 18.77 25.35 10.25
CA ASP A 659 17.44 25.62 10.82
C ASP A 659 16.57 26.48 9.89
N THR A 660 17.17 27.46 9.20
CA THR A 660 16.48 28.32 8.21
C THR A 660 16.16 27.56 6.93
N SER A 661 17.14 26.88 6.33
CA SER A 661 16.95 26.05 5.12
C SER A 661 15.85 24.99 5.34
N THR A 662 15.86 24.33 6.50
CA THR A 662 14.88 23.30 6.85
C THR A 662 13.48 23.90 7.08
N LYS A 663 13.40 25.11 7.65
CA LYS A 663 12.13 25.80 7.86
C LYS A 663 11.50 26.20 6.52
N GLU A 664 12.28 26.77 5.60
CA GLU A 664 11.82 27.07 4.24
C GLU A 664 11.38 25.79 3.51
N MET A 665 12.10 24.68 3.68
CA MET A 665 11.75 23.38 3.11
C MET A 665 10.38 22.86 3.60
N VAL A 666 10.02 23.13 4.86
CA VAL A 666 8.73 22.73 5.44
C VAL A 666 7.64 23.72 5.04
N ASP A 667 7.88 25.04 5.16
CA ASP A 667 6.89 26.08 4.90
C ASP A 667 6.45 26.11 3.43
N ASN A 668 7.38 25.91 2.48
CA ASN A 668 7.07 25.82 1.05
C ASN A 668 6.21 24.59 0.69
N THR A 669 6.10 23.61 1.59
CA THR A 669 5.30 22.40 1.37
C THR A 669 3.97 22.42 2.13
N VAL A 670 3.66 23.39 2.99
CA VAL A 670 2.32 23.48 3.60
C VAL A 670 1.39 24.19 2.62
N ILE A 671 0.36 23.49 2.12
CA ILE A 671 -0.66 24.12 1.28
C ILE A 671 -1.45 25.06 2.22
N THR A 672 -1.31 26.37 2.02
CA THR A 672 -2.16 27.36 2.67
C THR A 672 -3.62 27.04 2.39
N LYS A 673 -4.42 26.94 3.44
CA LYS A 673 -5.87 26.78 3.30
C LYS A 673 -6.43 28.01 2.57
N PRO A 674 -7.37 27.84 1.62
CA PRO A 674 -8.02 28.98 0.99
C PRO A 674 -8.93 29.78 1.93
N GLU A 675 -9.02 29.42 3.22
CA GLU A 675 -9.74 30.19 4.23
C GLU A 675 -8.92 31.36 4.80
N ASP A 676 -7.64 31.47 4.44
CA ASP A 676 -6.76 32.61 4.77
C ASP A 676 -6.45 33.50 3.54
N GLN A 677 -7.30 33.47 2.49
CA GLN A 677 -7.29 34.42 1.36
C GLN A 677 -8.63 35.12 1.20
#